data_AF-E4XD87-F1
#
_entry.id   AF-E4XD87-F1
#
_cell.length_a   1.000
_cell.length_b   1.000
_cell.length_c   1.000
_cell.angle_alpha   90.00
_cell.angle_beta   90.00
_cell.angle_gamma   90.00
#
_symmetry.space_group_name_H-M   'P 1'
#
loop_
_entity.id
_entity.type
_entity.pdbx_description
1 polymer ?
#
loop_
_entity_poly.entity_id
_entity_poly.type
_entity_poly.pdbx_seq_one_letter_code
_entity_poly.pdbx_strand_id
1 'polypeptide(L)'
;MESPRSSAKAMLAKLNLGSFSGVPQPSEPQSKGSPGPSNHEKALIRKLEEQNFHNATTSSSIEQQRLVNQKKEEIERNKVNKQRIPQMNGAVNDEWEIWGNALKDWPEFSKKNSKKVLPMILKGLPNPLRPMAWIALSGADIRLHQKYSELLSQESESEKMIRGDISRTFPEEAMFKDDSGTEMLFNVMKAYAVMDPEVGYCQGSAFIVGMLLLNMPEEDAFCVFVKLMSRATGYSLREMYKPGMGELPVLLYQLDMLINEHCPELHTHFKAHEFSTSTFASKWFLTLFCSVFQKDLSIRILDIFFVEGSKVIFRVGLALLLTLKDQFLGRDLDGMMSLAQKEGPKFFARDPDLLINKAYAPGIKISTTKMAKWRKEFESARKKELAEEGEIRWLRAENRNLNNRILSLEKENNTLAHNLIQRSVKHAIEAEEKILLGKELKLAKRHAKRLSGGSADEVLAEDRKDVKYTEEFVLELQQELVKARLREAEATEHLKEANERQKVLEAENKELRRDTQLADALAEARNSKKNESEAIMALRDLQKGLQANLSKDAISSDSALEAMVSAAAGARVDLIETKQQINILEASMRRISQKRDELQKEIKTLRETNLTLKKDRDRQKDQLLQEKSLRQCEESQAKIDQLEESLTTTTFPEMSHEIPVTIPTLEESDKLIEKGRA
;
A
#
# COMPACT_ATOMS: atom_id res chain seq x y z
N MET A 1 58.22 21.28 18.92
CA MET A 1 58.83 22.21 19.89
C MET A 1 57.72 23.10 20.43
N GLU A 2 57.54 23.04 21.74
CA GLU A 2 56.95 23.98 22.72
C GLU A 2 55.75 24.90 22.37
N SER A 3 54.72 24.73 23.22
CA SER A 3 53.69 25.66 23.76
C SER A 3 53.83 27.16 23.46
N PRO A 4 52.68 27.87 23.33
CA PRO A 4 52.30 28.76 24.44
C PRO A 4 50.78 28.81 24.72
N ARG A 5 50.36 28.14 25.80
CA ARG A 5 49.16 28.48 26.58
C ARG A 5 49.41 29.78 27.36
N SER A 6 49.12 30.94 26.76
CA SER A 6 48.92 32.20 27.50
C SER A 6 48.21 33.25 26.64
N SER A 7 46.95 33.02 26.23
CA SER A 7 46.07 34.13 25.78
C SER A 7 44.59 33.76 25.62
N ALA A 8 44.05 32.89 26.49
CA ALA A 8 42.64 32.47 26.39
C ALA A 8 41.89 32.50 27.73
N LYS A 9 42.46 33.15 28.75
CA LYS A 9 41.81 33.41 30.04
C LYS A 9 41.30 34.86 30.17
N ALA A 10 41.37 35.64 29.08
CA ALA A 10 41.06 37.08 29.05
C ALA A 10 39.81 37.46 28.22
N MET A 11 39.04 36.51 27.68
CA MET A 11 37.91 36.84 26.80
C MET A 11 36.65 35.97 26.97
N LEU A 12 36.35 35.50 28.18
CA LEU A 12 35.05 34.86 28.50
C LEU A 12 34.54 35.29 29.89
N ALA A 13 34.31 36.59 30.06
CA ALA A 13 33.58 37.15 31.19
C ALA A 13 32.80 38.39 30.74
N LYS A 14 31.84 38.21 29.83
CA LYS A 14 30.72 39.13 29.59
C LYS A 14 29.50 38.29 29.27
N LEU A 15 28.36 38.68 29.86
CA LEU A 15 27.03 38.07 29.84
C LEU A 15 26.73 37.15 31.04
N ASN A 16 26.37 37.76 32.18
CA ASN A 16 24.94 37.75 32.55
C ASN A 16 24.61 38.80 33.63
N LEU A 17 23.54 39.55 33.35
CA LEU A 17 22.42 39.99 34.21
C LEU A 17 22.76 40.19 35.71
N GLY A 18 22.56 41.35 36.35
CA GLY A 18 21.56 42.38 36.15
C GLY A 18 20.84 42.61 37.49
N SER A 19 21.15 43.73 38.18
CA SER A 19 20.40 44.37 39.27
C SER A 19 20.31 43.59 40.61
N PHE A 20 20.31 44.14 41.83
CA PHE A 20 19.97 45.45 42.37
C PHE A 20 20.82 45.75 43.63
N SER A 21 21.25 47.02 43.74
CA SER A 21 21.40 47.88 44.92
C SER A 21 21.76 47.33 46.32
N GLY A 22 22.83 47.91 46.88
CA GLY A 22 22.70 48.77 48.07
C GLY A 22 22.71 48.10 49.45
N VAL A 23 23.91 47.88 49.99
CA VAL A 23 24.14 47.72 51.45
C VAL A 23 24.90 48.95 51.95
N PRO A 24 24.36 49.70 52.92
CA PRO A 24 25.18 50.33 53.95
C PRO A 24 25.04 49.55 55.25
N GLN A 25 26.18 49.29 55.90
CA GLN A 25 26.26 48.72 57.24
C GLN A 25 25.41 49.51 58.24
N PRO A 26 24.69 48.84 59.17
CA PRO A 26 24.14 49.50 60.33
C PRO A 26 25.07 49.35 61.56
N SER A 27 25.16 50.49 62.23
CA SER A 27 25.60 50.79 63.59
C SER A 27 24.96 49.92 64.69
N GLU A 28 25.69 49.78 65.80
CA GLU A 28 25.21 49.27 67.09
C GLU A 28 23.93 49.97 67.58
N PRO A 29 23.08 49.23 68.30
CA PRO A 29 22.47 49.81 69.50
C PRO A 29 22.52 48.88 70.73
N GLN A 30 22.63 49.52 71.90
CA GLN A 30 22.65 48.90 73.21
C GLN A 30 21.26 48.47 73.72
N SER A 31 21.27 47.30 74.38
CA SER A 31 20.46 46.87 75.55
C SER A 31 18.97 46.48 75.36
N LYS A 32 18.62 45.20 75.65
CA LYS A 32 18.14 44.70 76.96
C LYS A 32 17.64 43.24 76.88
N GLY A 33 18.19 42.37 77.73
CA GLY A 33 17.49 41.34 78.51
C GLY A 33 16.90 40.09 77.82
N SER A 34 17.64 38.98 77.84
CA SER A 34 17.15 37.63 78.20
C SER A 34 18.33 36.73 78.62
N PRO A 35 18.19 35.84 79.62
CA PRO A 35 19.33 35.09 80.15
C PRO A 35 19.81 34.07 79.14
N GLY A 36 21.12 34.08 78.84
CA GLY A 36 21.75 33.11 77.96
C GLY A 36 21.66 31.67 78.51
N PRO A 37 21.86 30.65 77.65
CA PRO A 37 21.64 29.25 77.99
C PRO A 37 22.43 28.82 79.23
N SER A 38 21.79 27.97 80.04
CA SER A 38 22.34 27.41 81.29
C SER A 38 23.70 26.76 81.04
N ASN A 39 24.59 26.72 82.04
CA ASN A 39 25.89 26.04 81.93
C ASN A 39 25.73 24.56 81.50
N HIS A 40 24.61 23.92 81.83
CA HIS A 40 24.31 22.57 81.37
C HIS A 40 23.98 22.52 79.86
N GLU A 41 23.26 23.50 79.33
CA GLU A 41 22.95 23.60 77.90
C GLU A 41 24.20 23.93 77.08
N LYS A 42 25.07 24.81 77.59
CA LYS A 42 26.37 25.08 76.96
C LYS A 42 27.28 23.84 76.94
N ALA A 43 27.26 23.05 78.01
CA ALA A 43 28.01 21.79 78.07
C ALA A 43 27.43 20.74 77.10
N LEU A 44 26.10 20.69 76.96
CA LEU A 44 25.43 19.77 76.03
C LEU A 44 25.70 20.17 74.57
N ILE A 45 25.64 21.46 74.24
CA ILE A 45 25.99 21.99 72.91
C ILE A 45 27.45 21.68 72.58
N ARG A 46 28.38 21.91 73.52
CA ARG A 46 29.80 21.56 73.34
C ARG A 46 30.01 20.06 73.11
N LYS A 47 29.31 19.20 73.85
CA LYS A 47 29.36 17.74 73.62
C LYS A 47 28.80 17.34 72.25
N LEU A 48 27.70 17.97 71.81
CA LEU A 48 27.11 17.71 70.50
C LEU A 48 27.99 18.23 69.36
N GLU A 49 28.66 19.36 69.54
CA GLU A 49 29.66 19.89 68.61
C GLU A 49 30.92 19.00 68.55
N GLU A 50 31.40 18.50 69.69
CA GLU A 50 32.53 17.56 69.76
C GLU A 50 32.18 16.20 69.11
N GLN A 51 30.95 15.71 69.30
CA GLN A 51 30.44 14.51 68.61
C GLN A 51 30.23 14.75 67.12
N ASN A 52 29.69 15.90 66.71
CA ASN A 52 29.53 16.25 65.29
C ASN A 52 30.88 16.45 64.61
N PHE A 53 31.87 17.01 65.30
CA PHE A 53 33.24 17.11 64.81
C PHE A 53 33.88 15.73 64.66
N HIS A 54 33.73 14.84 65.65
CA HIS A 54 34.20 13.45 65.53
C HIS A 54 33.49 12.69 64.41
N ASN A 55 32.17 12.86 64.23
CA ASN A 55 31.41 12.24 63.16
C ASN A 55 31.79 12.80 61.78
N ALA A 56 32.06 14.10 61.66
CA ALA A 56 32.54 14.72 60.42
C ALA A 56 33.96 14.26 60.07
N THR A 57 34.84 14.12 61.07
CA THR A 57 36.21 13.63 60.88
C THR A 57 36.21 12.14 60.49
N THR A 58 35.33 11.35 61.13
CA THR A 58 35.13 9.92 60.81
C THR A 58 34.50 9.74 59.43
N SER A 59 33.54 10.58 59.05
CA SER A 59 32.91 10.55 57.72
C SER A 59 33.90 10.95 56.62
N SER A 60 34.71 11.99 56.84
CA SER A 60 35.80 12.39 55.94
C SER A 60 36.85 11.28 55.79
N SER A 61 37.19 10.57 56.88
CA SER A 61 38.11 9.43 56.85
C SER A 61 37.51 8.23 56.12
N ILE A 62 36.23 7.92 56.32
CA ILE A 62 35.50 6.86 55.59
C ILE A 62 35.40 7.19 54.10
N GLU A 63 35.18 8.46 53.75
CA GLU A 63 35.06 8.93 52.38
C GLU A 63 36.42 8.92 51.66
N GLN A 64 37.50 9.30 52.36
CA GLN A 64 38.87 9.11 51.88
C GLN A 64 39.22 7.62 51.72
N GLN A 65 38.82 6.75 52.66
CA GLN A 65 39.04 5.31 52.56
C GLN A 65 38.24 4.70 51.39
N ARG A 66 37.01 5.17 51.15
CA ARG A 66 36.20 4.80 49.98
C ARG A 66 36.86 5.26 48.69
N LEU A 67 37.37 6.48 48.62
CA LEU A 67 38.07 6.99 47.43
C LEU A 67 39.35 6.21 47.15
N VAL A 68 40.08 5.82 48.20
CA VAL A 68 41.29 4.98 48.09
C VAL A 68 40.93 3.56 47.65
N ASN A 69 39.84 2.98 48.17
CA ASN A 69 39.37 1.67 47.73
C ASN A 69 38.84 1.71 46.29
N GLN A 70 38.14 2.76 45.90
CA GLN A 70 37.67 2.97 44.53
C GLN A 70 38.84 3.15 43.55
N LYS A 71 39.88 3.89 43.96
CA LYS A 71 41.14 3.99 43.21
C LYS A 71 41.92 2.67 43.19
N LYS A 72 41.91 1.88 44.27
CA LYS A 72 42.52 0.54 44.28
C LYS A 72 41.79 -0.42 43.35
N GLU A 73 40.46 -0.40 43.33
CA GLU A 73 39.64 -1.16 42.38
C GLU A 73 39.80 -0.65 40.95
N GLU A 74 40.01 0.65 40.73
CA GLU A 74 40.34 1.22 39.42
C GLU A 74 41.77 0.84 38.98
N ILE A 75 42.73 0.79 39.89
CA ILE A 75 44.09 0.30 39.65
C ILE A 75 44.11 -1.22 39.40
N GLU A 76 43.29 -2.00 40.11
CA GLU A 76 43.11 -3.44 39.86
C GLU A 76 42.39 -3.68 38.54
N ARG A 77 41.32 -2.94 38.22
CA ARG A 77 40.69 -2.95 36.89
C ARG A 77 41.69 -2.58 35.80
N ASN A 78 42.53 -1.57 36.01
CA ASN A 78 43.58 -1.19 35.07
C ASN A 78 44.74 -2.19 35.01
N LYS A 79 45.02 -2.95 36.08
CA LYS A 79 45.98 -4.07 36.07
C LYS A 79 45.42 -5.29 35.35
N VAL A 80 44.15 -5.62 35.54
CA VAL A 80 43.44 -6.65 34.77
C VAL A 80 43.29 -6.25 33.31
N ASN A 81 43.11 -4.95 33.01
CA ASN A 81 43.07 -4.43 31.64
C ASN A 81 44.47 -4.37 31.00
N LYS A 82 45.54 -4.12 31.79
CA LYS A 82 46.94 -4.24 31.33
C LYS A 82 47.41 -5.69 31.17
N GLN A 83 46.87 -6.64 31.96
CA GLN A 83 47.07 -8.08 31.75
C GLN A 83 46.19 -8.65 30.63
N ARG A 84 45.20 -7.88 30.16
CA ARG A 84 44.45 -8.11 28.91
C ARG A 84 45.05 -7.41 27.69
N ILE A 85 46.24 -6.81 27.82
CA ILE A 85 47.11 -6.68 26.66
C ILE A 85 47.67 -8.08 26.44
N PRO A 86 47.28 -8.81 25.38
CA PRO A 86 47.97 -10.05 25.07
C PRO A 86 49.45 -9.69 24.95
N GLN A 87 50.34 -10.43 25.61
CA GLN A 87 51.72 -10.49 25.14
C GLN A 87 51.65 -10.67 23.62
N MET A 88 52.13 -9.67 22.85
CA MET A 88 52.12 -9.66 21.39
C MET A 88 53.03 -10.81 20.92
N ASN A 89 52.45 -12.01 20.91
CA ASN A 89 53.05 -13.23 20.43
C ASN A 89 52.87 -13.25 18.91
N GLY A 90 53.95 -12.99 18.16
CA GLY A 90 54.22 -13.40 16.77
C GLY A 90 53.17 -13.14 15.67
N ALA A 91 51.94 -13.63 15.81
CA ALA A 91 50.92 -13.70 14.76
C ALA A 91 50.24 -12.36 14.41
N VAL A 92 50.12 -11.42 15.37
CA VAL A 92 49.50 -10.11 15.13
C VAL A 92 50.39 -9.21 14.26
N ASN A 93 51.72 -9.35 14.36
CA ASN A 93 52.65 -8.62 13.51
C ASN A 93 52.57 -9.09 12.05
N ASP A 94 52.40 -10.40 11.81
CA ASP A 94 52.31 -10.95 10.45
C ASP A 94 51.05 -10.43 9.71
N GLU A 95 49.87 -10.42 10.35
CA GLU A 95 48.63 -9.95 9.69
C GLU A 95 48.65 -8.45 9.39
N TRP A 96 49.16 -7.65 10.34
CA TRP A 96 49.34 -6.21 10.16
C TRP A 96 50.32 -5.91 9.01
N GLU A 97 51.45 -6.61 8.95
CA GLU A 97 52.43 -6.44 7.88
C GLU A 97 51.89 -6.89 6.52
N ILE A 98 51.13 -7.99 6.46
CA ILE A 98 50.49 -8.46 5.23
C ILE A 98 49.53 -7.39 4.69
N TRP A 99 48.62 -6.88 5.53
CA TRP A 99 47.69 -5.82 5.13
C TRP A 99 48.39 -4.51 4.81
N GLY A 100 49.38 -4.10 5.61
CA GLY A 100 50.17 -2.91 5.37
C GLY A 100 50.92 -2.96 4.05
N ASN A 101 51.48 -4.12 3.67
CA ASN A 101 52.12 -4.32 2.37
C ASN A 101 51.12 -4.39 1.23
N ALA A 102 49.95 -5.01 1.43
CA ALA A 102 48.89 -5.08 0.43
C ALA A 102 48.32 -3.70 0.08
N LEU A 103 48.15 -2.81 1.08
CA LEU A 103 47.55 -1.50 0.90
C LEU A 103 48.47 -0.45 0.25
N LYS A 104 49.79 -0.68 0.21
CA LYS A 104 50.74 0.21 -0.48
C LYS A 104 50.43 0.34 -1.98
N ASP A 105 50.08 -0.78 -2.62
CA ASP A 105 49.62 -0.83 -4.01
C ASP A 105 48.50 -1.86 -4.14
N TRP A 106 47.32 -1.47 -3.66
CA TRP A 106 46.14 -2.33 -3.69
C TRP A 106 45.72 -2.77 -5.10
N PRO A 107 45.70 -1.90 -6.13
CA PRO A 107 45.37 -2.31 -7.49
C PRO A 107 46.28 -3.42 -8.03
N GLU A 108 47.59 -3.32 -7.80
CA GLU A 108 48.52 -4.36 -8.25
C GLU A 108 48.43 -5.62 -7.38
N PHE A 109 48.36 -5.46 -6.05
CA PHE A 109 48.26 -6.56 -5.11
C PHE A 109 47.01 -7.42 -5.36
N SER A 110 45.83 -6.78 -5.49
CA SER A 110 44.55 -7.46 -5.69
C SER A 110 44.52 -8.22 -7.02
N LYS A 111 45.12 -7.66 -8.08
CA LYS A 111 45.26 -8.33 -9.39
C LYS A 111 46.16 -9.55 -9.30
N LYS A 112 47.33 -9.44 -8.65
CA LYS A 112 48.29 -10.55 -8.49
C LYS A 112 47.78 -11.63 -7.54
N ASN A 113 46.98 -11.27 -6.52
CA ASN A 113 46.55 -12.14 -5.44
C ASN A 113 45.02 -12.36 -5.40
N SER A 114 44.34 -12.29 -6.55
CA SER A 114 42.87 -12.33 -6.65
C SER A 114 42.20 -13.49 -5.88
N LYS A 115 42.83 -14.68 -5.85
CA LYS A 115 42.34 -15.85 -5.11
C LYS A 115 42.57 -15.80 -3.60
N LYS A 116 43.50 -14.96 -3.12
CA LYS A 116 43.86 -14.81 -1.70
C LYS A 116 43.13 -13.65 -1.02
N VAL A 117 42.63 -12.67 -1.77
CA VAL A 117 41.95 -11.49 -1.23
C VAL A 117 40.77 -11.88 -0.34
N LEU A 118 39.84 -12.70 -0.83
CA LEU A 118 38.68 -13.11 -0.04
C LEU A 118 39.07 -13.89 1.23
N PRO A 119 39.92 -14.94 1.17
CA PRO A 119 40.43 -15.59 2.38
C PRO A 119 41.08 -14.65 3.39
N MET A 120 41.82 -13.64 2.92
CA MET A 120 42.46 -12.64 3.78
C MET A 120 41.44 -11.77 4.50
N ILE A 121 40.37 -11.35 3.81
CA ILE A 121 39.26 -10.57 4.39
C ILE A 121 38.45 -11.42 5.37
N LEU A 122 38.24 -12.70 5.07
CA LEU A 122 37.50 -13.61 5.95
C LEU A 122 38.20 -13.85 7.28
N LYS A 123 39.54 -13.79 7.32
CA LYS A 123 40.31 -13.78 8.59
C LYS A 123 40.09 -12.52 9.42
N GLY A 124 39.75 -11.41 8.76
CA GLY A 124 39.45 -10.12 9.39
C GLY A 124 40.45 -9.04 9.01
N LEU A 125 39.97 -7.80 8.99
CA LEU A 125 40.81 -6.61 8.81
C LEU A 125 41.26 -6.06 10.16
N PRO A 126 42.55 -5.72 10.33
CA PRO A 126 43.02 -4.99 11.50
C PRO A 126 42.30 -3.65 11.63
N ASN A 127 41.71 -3.38 12.79
CA ASN A 127 40.87 -2.19 13.02
C ASN A 127 41.52 -0.87 12.57
N PRO A 128 42.80 -0.58 12.90
CA PRO A 128 43.40 0.70 12.51
C PRO A 128 43.69 0.84 11.00
N LEU A 129 43.71 -0.25 10.22
CA LEU A 129 43.90 -0.21 8.77
C LEU A 129 42.59 -0.11 7.99
N ARG A 130 41.45 -0.33 8.66
CA ARG A 130 40.13 -0.38 8.03
C ARG A 130 39.78 0.86 7.20
N PRO A 131 39.98 2.12 7.66
CA PRO A 131 39.70 3.29 6.83
C PRO A 131 40.42 3.23 5.48
N MET A 132 41.73 2.97 5.48
CA MET A 132 42.54 2.85 4.26
C MET A 132 42.11 1.65 3.40
N ALA A 133 41.80 0.53 4.05
CA ALA A 133 41.38 -0.67 3.35
C ALA A 133 40.02 -0.51 2.68
N TRP A 134 39.02 0.08 3.32
CA TRP A 134 37.70 0.29 2.74
C TRP A 134 37.74 1.22 1.54
N ILE A 135 38.52 2.30 1.61
CA ILE A 135 38.78 3.18 0.45
C ILE A 135 39.39 2.39 -0.71
N ALA A 136 40.42 1.57 -0.43
CA ALA A 136 41.12 0.79 -1.45
C ALA A 136 40.23 -0.32 -2.05
N LEU A 137 39.48 -1.04 -1.21
CA LEU A 137 38.58 -2.12 -1.59
C LEU A 137 37.39 -1.61 -2.41
N SER A 138 36.79 -0.47 -2.00
CA SER A 138 35.70 0.15 -2.76
C SER A 138 36.21 0.80 -4.04
N GLY A 139 37.46 1.25 -4.08
CA GLY A 139 38.01 2.12 -5.12
C GLY A 139 37.39 3.52 -5.06
N ALA A 140 37.21 4.06 -3.85
CA ALA A 140 36.65 5.39 -3.64
C ALA A 140 37.59 6.46 -4.20
N ASP A 141 37.01 7.51 -4.78
CA ASP A 141 37.78 8.64 -5.32
C ASP A 141 37.89 9.76 -4.29
N ILE A 142 39.03 9.81 -3.58
CA ILE A 142 39.29 10.80 -2.53
C ILE A 142 39.28 12.24 -3.08
N ARG A 143 39.43 12.45 -4.40
CA ARG A 143 39.33 13.80 -5.00
C ARG A 143 37.96 14.44 -4.77
N LEU A 144 36.94 13.65 -4.44
CA LEU A 144 35.62 14.16 -4.06
C LEU A 144 35.63 14.99 -2.76
N HIS A 145 36.67 14.92 -1.94
CA HIS A 145 36.85 15.83 -0.79
C HIS A 145 36.74 17.30 -1.20
N GLN A 146 37.27 17.65 -2.37
CA GLN A 146 37.26 19.03 -2.88
C GLN A 146 35.85 19.56 -3.16
N LYS A 147 34.91 18.67 -3.48
CA LYS A 147 33.52 19.02 -3.77
C LYS A 147 32.61 18.93 -2.55
N TYR A 148 33.06 18.27 -1.49
CA TYR A 148 32.22 17.98 -0.33
C TYR A 148 31.67 19.27 0.31
N SER A 149 32.52 20.26 0.56
CA SER A 149 32.12 21.57 1.10
C SER A 149 31.13 22.32 0.20
N GLU A 150 31.25 22.20 -1.13
CA GLU A 150 30.33 22.81 -2.10
C GLU A 150 28.97 22.12 -2.14
N LEU A 151 28.90 20.83 -1.78
CA LEU A 151 27.65 20.08 -1.71
C LEU A 151 26.89 20.39 -0.41
N LEU A 152 27.61 20.61 0.69
CA LEU A 152 27.01 20.96 1.98
C LEU A 152 26.32 22.33 1.99
N SER A 153 26.79 23.26 1.16
CA SER A 153 26.19 24.60 1.03
C SER A 153 24.89 24.62 0.24
N GLN A 154 24.57 23.56 -0.50
CA GLN A 154 23.33 23.42 -1.27
C GLN A 154 22.19 22.90 -0.37
N GLU A 155 20.94 23.17 -0.74
CA GLU A 155 19.76 22.65 -0.03
C GLU A 155 19.34 21.29 -0.58
N SER A 156 18.82 20.41 0.28
CA SER A 156 18.22 19.14 -0.15
C SER A 156 16.77 19.01 0.33
N GLU A 157 15.88 18.57 -0.57
CA GLU A 157 14.48 18.25 -0.22
C GLU A 157 14.36 17.13 0.82
N SER A 158 15.42 16.33 0.99
CA SER A 158 15.46 15.18 1.88
C SER A 158 15.88 15.50 3.33
N GLU A 159 16.28 16.74 3.65
CA GLU A 159 16.84 17.10 4.96
C GLU A 159 15.95 16.69 6.15
N LYS A 160 14.63 16.89 6.03
CA LYS A 160 13.68 16.51 7.08
C LYS A 160 13.66 15.00 7.32
N MET A 161 13.68 14.21 6.24
CA MET A 161 13.71 12.74 6.35
C MET A 161 15.04 12.25 6.92
N ILE A 162 16.14 12.86 6.49
CA ILE A 162 17.49 12.56 7.00
C ILE A 162 17.55 12.79 8.52
N ARG A 163 17.12 13.97 9.01
CA ARG A 163 17.10 14.28 10.45
C ARG A 163 16.27 13.28 11.26
N GLY A 164 15.11 12.86 10.73
CA GLY A 164 14.27 11.84 11.35
C GLY A 164 15.00 10.50 11.55
N ASP A 165 15.75 10.05 10.56
CA ASP A 165 16.50 8.79 10.63
C ASP A 165 17.78 8.85 11.47
N ILE A 166 18.42 10.01 11.55
CA ILE A 166 19.62 10.19 12.38
C ILE A 166 19.33 9.91 13.85
N SER A 167 18.19 10.40 14.36
CA SER A 167 17.79 10.22 15.76
C SER A 167 17.70 8.74 16.21
N ARG A 168 17.54 7.83 15.26
CA ARG A 168 17.39 6.38 15.48
C ARG A 168 18.56 5.56 14.92
N THR A 169 19.61 6.21 14.41
CA THR A 169 20.80 5.55 13.86
C THR A 169 21.88 5.44 14.92
N PHE A 170 22.08 4.23 15.46
CA PHE A 170 23.05 3.92 16.53
C PHE A 170 23.01 4.87 17.74
N PRO A 171 21.83 5.13 18.35
CA PRO A 171 21.69 6.08 19.45
C PRO A 171 22.52 5.71 20.70
N GLU A 172 22.93 4.44 20.81
CA GLU A 172 23.74 3.95 21.92
C GLU A 172 25.25 4.20 21.76
N GLU A 173 25.74 4.42 20.53
CA GLU A 173 27.16 4.65 20.26
C GLU A 173 27.57 6.07 20.70
N ALA A 174 28.69 6.17 21.42
CA ALA A 174 29.14 7.43 22.00
C ALA A 174 29.27 8.58 20.98
N MET A 175 29.75 8.29 19.77
CA MET A 175 29.90 9.28 18.69
C MET A 175 28.58 9.96 18.31
N PHE A 176 27.46 9.23 18.32
CA PHE A 176 26.16 9.76 17.88
C PHE A 176 25.28 10.25 19.05
N LYS A 177 25.81 10.24 20.28
CA LYS A 177 25.18 10.91 21.44
C LYS A 177 25.47 12.41 21.45
N ASP A 178 26.57 12.81 20.83
CA ASP A 178 26.98 14.21 20.70
C ASP A 178 26.43 14.82 19.41
N ASP A 179 25.99 16.08 19.47
CA ASP A 179 25.47 16.82 18.32
C ASP A 179 26.46 16.81 17.15
N SER A 180 27.76 16.87 17.43
CA SER A 180 28.82 16.84 16.42
C SER A 180 28.76 15.57 15.55
N GLY A 181 28.65 14.38 16.15
CA GLY A 181 28.63 13.14 15.36
C GLY A 181 27.31 12.95 14.60
N THR A 182 26.19 13.42 15.17
CA THR A 182 24.92 13.47 14.44
C THR A 182 24.96 14.42 13.25
N GLU A 183 25.70 15.53 13.38
CA GLU A 183 25.90 16.49 12.29
C GLU A 183 26.81 15.92 11.19
N MET A 184 27.88 15.20 11.54
CA MET A 184 28.71 14.48 10.55
C MET A 184 27.86 13.51 9.72
N LEU A 185 26.98 12.75 10.37
CA LEU A 185 26.05 11.84 9.68
C LEU A 185 25.06 12.61 8.79
N PHE A 186 24.53 13.73 9.27
CA PHE A 186 23.66 14.61 8.49
C PHE A 186 24.36 15.14 7.24
N ASN A 187 25.57 15.65 7.40
CA ASN A 187 26.37 16.23 6.32
C ASN A 187 26.62 15.21 5.21
N VAL A 188 27.09 14.01 5.54
CA VAL A 188 27.38 12.97 4.53
C VAL A 188 26.11 12.57 3.79
N MET A 189 25.00 12.35 4.50
CA MET A 189 23.72 11.99 3.88
C MET A 189 23.17 13.12 3.02
N LYS A 190 23.27 14.37 3.48
CA LYS A 190 22.83 15.56 2.74
C LYS A 190 23.65 15.75 1.46
N ALA A 191 24.98 15.74 1.57
CA ALA A 191 25.86 15.91 0.42
C ALA A 191 25.63 14.82 -0.64
N TYR A 192 25.39 13.57 -0.22
CA TYR A 192 25.02 12.51 -1.16
C TYR A 192 23.65 12.77 -1.81
N ALA A 193 22.63 13.16 -1.04
CA ALA A 193 21.30 13.44 -1.58
C ALA A 193 21.30 14.59 -2.60
N VAL A 194 22.17 15.60 -2.41
CA VAL A 194 22.41 16.67 -3.39
C VAL A 194 23.15 16.14 -4.63
N MET A 195 24.16 15.28 -4.44
CA MET A 195 24.95 14.72 -5.54
C MET A 195 24.14 13.80 -6.46
N ASP A 196 23.22 13.01 -5.91
CA ASP A 196 22.41 12.05 -6.66
C ASP A 196 20.90 12.25 -6.40
N PRO A 197 20.26 13.28 -6.99
CA PRO A 197 18.84 13.57 -6.76
C PRO A 197 17.88 12.47 -7.23
N GLU A 198 18.29 11.59 -8.14
CA GLU A 198 17.46 10.45 -8.60
C GLU A 198 17.22 9.47 -7.45
N VAL A 199 18.21 9.29 -6.58
CA VAL A 199 18.07 8.51 -5.35
C VAL A 199 17.60 9.40 -4.19
N GLY A 200 18.21 10.58 -4.07
CA GLY A 200 18.05 11.47 -2.92
C GLY A 200 18.44 10.76 -1.63
N TYR A 201 17.46 10.51 -0.78
CA TYR A 201 17.62 9.79 0.48
C TYR A 201 16.74 8.55 0.53
N CYS A 202 17.35 7.39 0.79
CA CYS A 202 16.62 6.16 1.08
C CYS A 202 16.66 5.83 2.57
N GLN A 203 15.49 5.60 3.16
CA GLN A 203 15.35 5.26 4.58
C GLN A 203 16.19 4.02 4.94
N GLY A 204 16.99 4.14 6.01
CA GLY A 204 17.90 3.09 6.44
C GLY A 204 19.33 3.18 5.86
N SER A 205 19.57 3.95 4.80
CA SER A 205 20.93 4.16 4.26
C SER A 205 21.85 4.87 5.27
N ALA A 206 21.29 5.67 6.17
CA ALA A 206 22.01 6.30 7.27
C ALA A 206 22.75 5.30 8.18
N PHE A 207 22.26 4.05 8.34
CA PHE A 207 22.97 3.04 9.11
C PHE A 207 24.29 2.60 8.46
N ILE A 208 24.38 2.62 7.12
CA ILE A 208 25.62 2.32 6.41
C ILE A 208 26.61 3.45 6.65
N VAL A 209 26.19 4.70 6.46
CA VAL A 209 27.05 5.88 6.69
C VAL A 209 27.46 6.00 8.15
N GLY A 210 26.56 5.74 9.10
CA GLY A 210 26.89 5.69 10.51
C GLY A 210 27.99 4.66 10.81
N MET A 211 27.92 3.48 10.19
CA MET A 211 28.97 2.46 10.34
C MET A 211 30.29 2.87 9.68
N LEU A 212 30.26 3.61 8.57
CA LEU A 212 31.45 4.22 7.98
C LEU A 212 32.08 5.23 8.94
N LEU A 213 31.32 6.19 9.44
CA LEU A 213 31.80 7.24 10.35
C LEU A 213 32.42 6.70 11.65
N LEU A 214 31.94 5.55 12.15
CA LEU A 214 32.55 4.88 13.30
C LEU A 214 33.97 4.35 13.03
N ASN A 215 34.40 4.26 11.77
CA ASN A 215 35.67 3.68 11.33
C ASN A 215 36.54 4.63 10.49
N MET A 216 36.00 5.75 9.98
CA MET A 216 36.74 6.68 9.12
C MET A 216 36.26 8.13 9.25
N PRO A 217 37.08 9.12 8.85
CA PRO A 217 36.69 10.53 8.77
C PRO A 217 35.45 10.78 7.90
N GLU A 218 34.83 11.95 8.10
CA GLU A 218 33.59 12.35 7.44
C GLU A 218 33.70 12.36 5.91
N GLU A 219 34.74 13.00 5.37
CA GLU A 219 34.93 13.16 3.94
C GLU A 219 35.28 11.82 3.26
N ASP A 220 36.03 10.95 3.95
CA ASP A 220 36.32 9.59 3.49
C ASP A 220 35.04 8.75 3.45
N ALA A 221 34.19 8.85 4.49
CA ALA A 221 32.90 8.16 4.54
C ALA A 221 32.00 8.59 3.38
N PHE A 222 31.97 9.88 3.05
CA PHE A 222 31.28 10.39 1.87
C PHE A 222 31.82 9.76 0.58
N CYS A 223 33.13 9.75 0.36
CA CYS A 223 33.73 9.17 -0.85
C CYS A 223 33.42 7.69 -1.01
N VAL A 224 33.51 6.92 0.08
CA VAL A 224 33.20 5.49 0.09
C VAL A 224 31.71 5.27 -0.16
N PHE A 225 30.84 6.08 0.44
CA PHE A 225 29.40 5.96 0.22
C PHE A 225 28.99 6.29 -1.23
N VAL A 226 29.56 7.34 -1.83
CA VAL A 226 29.37 7.64 -3.27
C VAL A 226 29.77 6.45 -4.14
N LYS A 227 30.88 5.78 -3.79
CA LYS A 227 31.35 4.60 -4.52
C LYS A 227 30.45 3.38 -4.33
N LEU A 228 29.93 3.16 -3.13
CA LEU A 228 28.92 2.13 -2.84
C LEU A 228 27.66 2.31 -3.71
N MET A 229 27.32 3.56 -3.99
CA MET A 229 26.17 3.96 -4.80
C MET A 229 26.50 4.09 -6.30
N SER A 230 27.69 3.71 -6.75
CA SER A 230 28.05 3.80 -8.18
C SER A 230 27.47 2.62 -8.97
N ARG A 231 26.96 2.88 -10.19
CA ARG A 231 26.56 1.79 -11.11
C ARG A 231 27.74 0.89 -11.53
N ALA A 232 28.98 1.40 -11.45
CA ALA A 232 30.17 0.72 -11.94
C ALA A 232 30.74 -0.35 -10.99
N THR A 233 30.26 -0.44 -9.75
CA THR A 233 30.86 -1.29 -8.71
C THR A 233 30.19 -2.65 -8.54
N GLY A 234 29.06 -2.90 -9.23
CA GLY A 234 28.34 -4.17 -9.14
C GLY A 234 27.67 -4.44 -7.79
N TYR A 235 27.66 -3.47 -6.87
CA TYR A 235 27.01 -3.60 -5.55
C TYR A 235 25.48 -3.51 -5.62
N SER A 236 24.93 -2.90 -6.67
CA SER A 236 23.48 -2.68 -6.91
C SER A 236 22.72 -1.87 -5.85
N LEU A 237 23.41 -1.23 -4.88
CA LEU A 237 22.79 -0.42 -3.83
C LEU A 237 21.98 0.75 -4.39
N ARG A 238 22.53 1.47 -5.38
CA ARG A 238 21.85 2.62 -6.00
C ARG A 238 20.48 2.25 -6.57
N GLU A 239 20.42 1.18 -7.35
CA GLU A 239 19.18 0.73 -8.00
C GLU A 239 18.17 0.15 -7.00
N MET A 240 18.65 -0.30 -5.83
CA MET A 240 17.80 -0.69 -4.70
C MET A 240 17.17 0.50 -3.98
N TYR A 241 17.86 1.64 -3.94
CA TYR A 241 17.46 2.83 -3.20
C TYR A 241 16.70 3.89 -4.00
N LYS A 242 16.70 3.80 -5.33
CA LYS A 242 15.83 4.63 -6.16
C LYS A 242 14.36 4.51 -5.75
N PRO A 243 13.55 5.55 -5.99
CA PRO A 243 12.10 5.47 -5.87
C PRO A 243 11.53 4.23 -6.58
N GLY A 244 10.65 3.50 -5.89
CA GLY A 244 10.07 2.25 -6.38
C GLY A 244 10.91 0.99 -6.09
N MET A 245 12.12 1.15 -5.52
CA MET A 245 12.99 0.06 -5.03
C MET A 245 13.10 -1.12 -5.99
N GLY A 246 13.32 -0.86 -7.28
CA GLY A 246 13.19 -1.87 -8.34
C GLY A 246 13.97 -3.16 -8.09
N GLU A 247 15.18 -3.03 -7.54
CA GLU A 247 16.10 -4.14 -7.29
C GLU A 247 15.77 -4.95 -6.01
N LEU A 248 15.20 -4.33 -4.97
CA LEU A 248 14.96 -5.02 -3.68
C LEU A 248 14.05 -6.25 -3.82
N PRO A 249 12.88 -6.19 -4.50
CA PRO A 249 12.04 -7.37 -4.71
C PRO A 249 12.75 -8.52 -5.42
N VAL A 250 13.67 -8.21 -6.36
CA VAL A 250 14.46 -9.23 -7.07
C VAL A 250 15.35 -9.97 -6.08
N LEU A 251 16.05 -9.23 -5.21
CA LEU A 251 16.93 -9.82 -4.19
C LEU A 251 16.13 -10.65 -3.17
N LEU A 252 14.96 -10.17 -2.75
CA LEU A 252 14.08 -10.89 -1.83
C LEU A 252 13.54 -12.20 -2.44
N TYR A 253 13.21 -12.19 -3.73
CA TYR A 253 12.82 -13.40 -4.47
C TYR A 253 13.97 -14.39 -4.58
N GLN A 254 15.17 -13.91 -4.92
CA GLN A 254 16.36 -14.76 -4.95
C GLN A 254 16.66 -15.38 -3.58
N LEU A 255 16.45 -14.64 -2.49
CA LEU A 255 16.58 -15.19 -1.14
C LEU A 255 15.53 -16.27 -0.86
N ASP A 256 14.26 -16.06 -1.24
CA ASP A 256 13.18 -17.06 -1.11
C ASP A 256 13.55 -18.36 -1.83
N MET A 257 14.07 -18.23 -3.05
CA MET A 257 14.52 -19.38 -3.84
C MET A 257 15.76 -20.07 -3.26
N LEU A 258 16.69 -19.32 -2.68
CA LEU A 258 17.84 -19.90 -1.98
C LEU A 258 17.42 -20.66 -0.72
N ILE A 259 16.42 -20.17 0.03
CA ILE A 259 15.86 -20.86 1.19
C ILE A 259 15.23 -22.17 0.72
N ASN A 260 14.44 -22.16 -0.36
CA ASN A 260 13.88 -23.37 -0.94
C ASN A 260 14.97 -24.39 -1.35
N GLU A 261 16.06 -23.92 -1.96
CA GLU A 261 17.14 -24.81 -2.38
C GLU A 261 17.92 -25.44 -1.21
N HIS A 262 18.20 -24.67 -0.15
CA HIS A 262 19.04 -25.14 0.95
C HIS A 262 18.26 -25.77 2.10
N CYS A 263 16.98 -25.40 2.26
CA CYS A 263 16.11 -25.91 3.32
C CYS A 263 14.63 -25.86 2.89
N PRO A 264 14.17 -26.83 2.06
CA PRO A 264 12.79 -26.89 1.58
C PRO A 264 11.75 -26.96 2.70
N GLU A 265 12.09 -27.61 3.81
CA GLU A 265 11.23 -27.70 5.00
C GLU A 265 10.93 -26.33 5.59
N LEU A 266 11.96 -25.49 5.72
CA LEU A 266 11.81 -24.12 6.23
C LEU A 266 11.03 -23.25 5.23
N HIS A 267 11.30 -23.39 3.93
CA HIS A 267 10.54 -22.68 2.89
C HIS A 267 9.05 -23.04 2.93
N THR A 268 8.73 -24.32 3.04
CA THR A 268 7.35 -24.81 3.14
C THR A 268 6.67 -24.27 4.40
N HIS A 269 7.36 -24.28 5.54
CA HIS A 269 6.86 -23.70 6.79
C HIS A 269 6.59 -22.20 6.66
N PHE A 270 7.49 -21.45 6.04
CA PHE A 270 7.32 -20.01 5.77
C PHE A 270 6.12 -19.75 4.86
N LYS A 271 5.93 -20.53 3.79
CA LYS A 271 4.76 -20.40 2.91
C LYS A 271 3.46 -20.74 3.64
N ALA A 272 3.44 -21.77 4.48
CA ALA A 272 2.26 -22.17 5.25
C ALA A 272 1.79 -21.10 6.24
N HIS A 273 2.72 -20.29 6.76
CA HIS A 273 2.43 -19.19 7.70
C HIS A 273 2.41 -17.81 7.05
N GLU A 274 2.43 -17.72 5.71
CA GLU A 274 2.52 -16.45 4.97
C GLU A 274 3.71 -15.56 5.39
N PHE A 275 4.78 -16.18 5.91
CA PHE A 275 5.99 -15.48 6.36
C PHE A 275 6.92 -15.21 5.17
N SER A 276 6.60 -14.16 4.41
CA SER A 276 7.36 -13.72 3.25
C SER A 276 8.76 -13.19 3.62
N THR A 277 9.75 -13.41 2.74
CA THR A 277 11.09 -12.83 2.88
C THR A 277 11.07 -11.31 2.95
N SER A 278 10.12 -10.65 2.28
CA SER A 278 9.92 -9.19 2.35
C SER A 278 9.63 -8.69 3.77
N THR A 279 8.98 -9.50 4.60
CA THR A 279 8.56 -9.13 5.96
C THR A 279 9.76 -8.94 6.89
N PHE A 280 10.79 -9.79 6.79
CA PHE A 280 11.92 -9.78 7.72
C PHE A 280 13.25 -9.36 7.07
N ALA A 281 13.49 -9.68 5.79
CA ALA A 281 14.79 -9.52 5.15
C ALA A 281 14.98 -8.16 4.45
N SER A 282 13.94 -7.33 4.31
CA SER A 282 14.07 -6.00 3.67
C SER A 282 15.17 -5.16 4.33
N LYS A 283 15.24 -5.16 5.68
CA LYS A 283 16.29 -4.45 6.44
C LYS A 283 17.68 -5.04 6.21
N TRP A 284 17.79 -6.33 5.93
CA TRP A 284 19.07 -7.01 5.72
C TRP A 284 19.77 -6.42 4.49
N PHE A 285 19.04 -6.29 3.39
CA PHE A 285 19.54 -5.69 2.16
C PHE A 285 19.66 -4.17 2.28
N LEU A 286 18.59 -3.48 2.72
CA LEU A 286 18.56 -2.01 2.75
C LEU A 286 19.57 -1.39 3.71
N THR A 287 20.06 -2.12 4.71
CA THR A 287 21.03 -1.58 5.68
C THR A 287 22.35 -2.36 5.69
N LEU A 288 22.53 -3.31 4.79
CA LEU A 288 23.65 -4.26 4.82
C LEU A 288 23.85 -4.89 6.21
N PHE A 289 22.74 -5.24 6.85
CA PHE A 289 22.64 -5.67 8.26
C PHE A 289 23.10 -4.68 9.34
N CYS A 290 23.53 -3.46 9.00
CA CYS A 290 24.02 -2.47 9.97
C CYS A 290 22.95 -2.06 10.99
N SER A 291 21.66 -2.16 10.66
CA SER A 291 20.56 -1.92 11.62
C SER A 291 20.13 -3.16 12.42
N VAL A 292 20.71 -4.33 12.12
CA VAL A 292 20.25 -5.63 12.62
C VAL A 292 21.26 -6.26 13.56
N PHE A 293 22.53 -6.32 13.16
CA PHE A 293 23.60 -6.86 13.99
C PHE A 293 24.34 -5.77 14.77
N GLN A 294 25.00 -6.18 15.85
CA GLN A 294 25.91 -5.31 16.58
C GLN A 294 27.10 -4.87 15.73
N LYS A 295 27.75 -3.79 16.17
CA LYS A 295 28.84 -3.11 15.46
C LYS A 295 29.91 -4.05 14.91
N ASP A 296 30.46 -4.93 15.74
CA ASP A 296 31.58 -5.78 15.34
C ASP A 296 31.22 -6.73 14.19
N LEU A 297 30.04 -7.33 14.22
CA LEU A 297 29.56 -8.20 13.14
C LEU A 297 29.18 -7.40 11.88
N SER A 298 28.55 -6.23 12.05
CA SER A 298 28.24 -5.34 10.91
C SER A 298 29.51 -4.89 10.19
N ILE A 299 30.58 -4.57 10.93
CA ILE A 299 31.89 -4.24 10.36
C ILE A 299 32.46 -5.41 9.55
N ARG A 300 32.41 -6.63 10.09
CA ARG A 300 32.89 -7.83 9.37
C ARG A 300 32.08 -8.12 8.11
N ILE A 301 30.78 -7.83 8.10
CA ILE A 301 29.95 -7.95 6.91
C ILE A 301 30.36 -6.91 5.86
N LEU A 302 30.61 -5.65 6.27
CA LEU A 302 31.07 -4.59 5.36
C LEU A 302 32.46 -4.88 4.77
N ASP A 303 33.40 -5.35 5.59
CA ASP A 303 34.73 -5.81 5.16
C ASP A 303 34.62 -6.75 3.94
N ILE A 304 33.68 -7.69 3.98
CA ILE A 304 33.44 -8.67 2.92
C ILE A 304 32.58 -8.09 1.79
N PHE A 305 31.63 -7.22 2.11
CA PHE A 305 30.74 -6.58 1.14
C PHE A 305 31.53 -5.79 0.09
N PHE A 306 32.60 -5.09 0.46
CA PHE A 306 33.41 -4.35 -0.50
C PHE A 306 34.04 -5.22 -1.60
N VAL A 307 34.18 -6.54 -1.38
CA VAL A 307 34.74 -7.47 -2.37
C VAL A 307 33.70 -8.37 -3.02
N GLU A 308 32.79 -8.96 -2.24
CA GLU A 308 31.77 -9.87 -2.79
C GLU A 308 30.47 -9.18 -3.21
N GLY A 309 30.25 -7.92 -2.79
CA GLY A 309 29.00 -7.20 -2.99
C GLY A 309 27.81 -7.86 -2.29
N SER A 310 26.63 -7.79 -2.92
CA SER A 310 25.37 -8.28 -2.34
C SER A 310 25.36 -9.77 -2.01
N LYS A 311 26.28 -10.56 -2.59
CA LYS A 311 26.40 -12.00 -2.32
C LYS A 311 26.61 -12.31 -0.83
N VAL A 312 27.36 -11.47 -0.10
CA VAL A 312 27.57 -11.67 1.34
C VAL A 312 26.26 -11.61 2.11
N ILE A 313 25.31 -10.76 1.69
CA ILE A 313 24.03 -10.58 2.36
C ILE A 313 23.20 -11.87 2.29
N PHE A 314 23.18 -12.52 1.12
CA PHE A 314 22.55 -13.83 0.93
C PHE A 314 23.23 -14.91 1.79
N ARG A 315 24.57 -14.96 1.81
CA ARG A 315 25.31 -15.97 2.59
C ARG A 315 25.02 -15.84 4.09
N VAL A 316 25.09 -14.62 4.61
CA VAL A 316 24.86 -14.32 6.02
C VAL A 316 23.39 -14.58 6.40
N GLY A 317 22.45 -14.15 5.55
CA GLY A 317 21.02 -14.40 5.74
C GLY A 317 20.69 -15.91 5.79
N LEU A 318 21.22 -16.68 4.83
CA LEU A 318 21.07 -18.14 4.83
C LEU A 318 21.73 -18.78 6.06
N ALA A 319 22.93 -18.36 6.43
CA ALA A 319 23.62 -18.91 7.60
C ALA A 319 22.81 -18.68 8.89
N LEU A 320 22.22 -17.50 9.06
CA LEU A 320 21.35 -17.19 10.19
C LEU A 320 20.13 -18.12 10.20
N LEU A 321 19.42 -18.22 9.07
CA LEU A 321 18.21 -19.03 8.94
C LEU A 321 18.49 -20.53 9.17
N LEU A 322 19.55 -21.06 8.56
CA LEU A 322 19.94 -22.46 8.69
C LEU A 322 20.42 -22.82 10.10
N THR A 323 21.11 -21.90 10.77
CA THR A 323 21.57 -22.12 12.15
C THR A 323 20.41 -22.16 13.14
N LEU A 324 19.35 -21.38 12.86
CA LEU A 324 18.17 -21.27 13.72
C LEU A 324 16.98 -22.08 13.20
N LYS A 325 17.20 -22.98 12.22
CA LYS A 325 16.15 -23.72 11.50
C LYS A 325 15.14 -24.35 12.46
N ASP A 326 15.60 -25.13 13.43
CA ASP A 326 14.71 -25.86 14.34
C ASP A 326 13.87 -24.93 15.21
N GLN A 327 14.40 -23.75 15.54
CA GLN A 327 13.66 -22.73 16.28
C GLN A 327 12.62 -22.03 15.40
N PHE A 328 12.87 -21.83 14.12
CA PHE A 328 11.87 -21.31 13.19
C PHE A 328 10.72 -22.30 12.98
N LEU A 329 11.03 -23.59 12.78
CA LEU A 329 10.02 -24.64 12.55
C LEU A 329 9.08 -24.84 13.74
N GLY A 330 9.53 -24.53 14.96
CA GLY A 330 8.72 -24.62 16.18
C GLY A 330 7.90 -23.37 16.53
N ARG A 331 7.90 -22.33 15.68
CA ARG A 331 7.29 -21.02 16.00
C ARG A 331 6.24 -20.61 14.96
N ASP A 332 5.28 -19.82 15.43
CA ASP A 332 4.28 -19.12 14.62
C ASP A 332 4.85 -17.83 13.99
N LEU A 333 4.01 -17.07 13.28
CA LEU A 333 4.42 -15.87 12.55
C LEU A 333 5.15 -14.85 13.45
N ASP A 334 4.57 -14.51 14.60
CA ASP A 334 5.15 -13.53 15.53
C ASP A 334 6.45 -14.05 16.17
N GLY A 335 6.47 -15.33 16.56
CA GLY A 335 7.66 -15.98 17.09
C GLY A 335 8.81 -16.04 16.08
N MET A 336 8.51 -16.34 14.81
CA MET A 336 9.49 -16.32 13.72
C MET A 336 10.00 -14.90 13.44
N MET A 337 9.12 -13.91 13.49
CA MET A 337 9.49 -12.50 13.29
C MET A 337 10.41 -12.01 14.42
N SER A 338 10.10 -12.32 15.68
CA SER A 338 10.97 -12.05 16.84
C SER A 338 12.32 -12.72 16.70
N LEU A 339 12.32 -14.00 16.27
CA LEU A 339 13.54 -14.77 16.09
C LEU A 339 14.46 -14.16 15.03
N ALA A 340 13.90 -13.79 13.86
CA ALA A 340 14.66 -13.19 12.77
C ALA A 340 15.21 -11.80 13.11
N GLN A 341 14.45 -10.97 13.84
CA GLN A 341 14.79 -9.56 14.06
C GLN A 341 15.51 -9.26 15.37
N LYS A 342 15.35 -10.09 16.41
CA LYS A 342 15.86 -9.79 17.75
C LYS A 342 16.71 -10.93 18.31
N GLU A 343 16.17 -12.14 18.41
CA GLU A 343 16.85 -13.24 19.12
C GLU A 343 18.04 -13.77 18.32
N GLY A 344 17.88 -13.96 17.00
CA GLY A 344 18.95 -14.41 16.12
C GLY A 344 20.15 -13.44 16.09
N PRO A 345 19.94 -12.13 15.86
CA PRO A 345 21.03 -11.17 15.96
C PRO A 345 21.72 -11.14 17.32
N LYS A 346 20.98 -11.27 18.42
CA LYS A 346 21.55 -11.38 19.78
C LYS A 346 22.34 -12.68 20.00
N PHE A 347 21.98 -13.77 19.34
CA PHE A 347 22.71 -15.03 19.42
C PHE A 347 24.14 -14.89 18.86
N PHE A 348 24.29 -14.20 17.73
CA PHE A 348 25.59 -13.99 17.08
C PHE A 348 26.38 -12.78 17.59
N ALA A 349 25.81 -11.99 18.50
CA ALA A 349 26.46 -10.84 19.12
C ALA A 349 27.79 -11.18 19.83
N ARG A 350 27.88 -12.39 20.41
CA ARG A 350 29.04 -12.80 21.24
C ARG A 350 30.25 -13.20 20.41
N ASP A 351 30.03 -13.72 19.21
CA ASP A 351 31.07 -14.23 18.33
C ASP A 351 30.71 -13.89 16.88
N PRO A 352 31.21 -12.74 16.38
CA PRO A 352 31.01 -12.34 14.99
C PRO A 352 31.57 -13.34 13.98
N ASP A 353 32.67 -14.02 14.31
CA ASP A 353 33.33 -14.98 13.43
C ASP A 353 32.50 -16.25 13.24
N LEU A 354 31.72 -16.65 14.24
CA LEU A 354 30.83 -17.81 14.13
C LEU A 354 29.88 -17.71 12.94
N LEU A 355 29.21 -16.56 12.77
CA LEU A 355 28.25 -16.39 11.68
C LEU A 355 28.94 -16.32 10.32
N ILE A 356 30.06 -15.59 10.23
CA ILE A 356 30.84 -15.49 9.00
C ILE A 356 31.37 -16.86 8.58
N ASN A 357 31.94 -17.63 9.50
CA ASN A 357 32.42 -18.99 9.21
C ASN A 357 31.29 -19.91 8.73
N LYS A 358 30.10 -19.80 9.32
CA LYS A 358 28.92 -20.54 8.85
C LYS A 358 28.47 -20.08 7.46
N ALA A 359 28.52 -18.77 7.16
CA ALA A 359 28.16 -18.17 5.87
C ALA A 359 29.05 -18.64 4.70
N TYR A 360 30.31 -18.97 4.99
CA TYR A 360 31.29 -19.49 4.02
C TYR A 360 31.55 -20.99 4.14
N ALA A 361 30.76 -21.70 4.97
CA ALA A 361 30.86 -23.15 5.07
C ALA A 361 30.50 -23.82 3.72
N PRO A 362 31.06 -25.02 3.43
CA PRO A 362 30.80 -25.73 2.16
C PRO A 362 29.32 -26.04 1.87
N GLY A 363 28.48 -26.02 2.91
CA GLY A 363 27.03 -26.24 2.80
C GLY A 363 26.25 -25.06 2.22
N ILE A 364 26.80 -23.84 2.18
CA ILE A 364 26.12 -22.65 1.64
C ILE A 364 26.71 -22.30 0.27
N LYS A 365 26.00 -22.70 -0.79
CA LYS A 365 26.43 -22.55 -2.17
C LYS A 365 25.49 -21.61 -2.93
N ILE A 366 26.04 -20.48 -3.38
CA ILE A 366 25.30 -19.51 -4.21
C ILE A 366 25.81 -19.61 -5.64
N SER A 367 25.01 -20.24 -6.52
CA SER A 367 25.31 -20.37 -7.95
C SER A 367 24.95 -19.10 -8.70
N THR A 368 25.92 -18.49 -9.37
CA THR A 368 25.71 -17.30 -10.21
C THR A 368 24.71 -17.56 -11.35
N THR A 369 24.74 -18.75 -11.95
CA THR A 369 23.80 -19.15 -13.01
C THR A 369 22.36 -19.23 -12.50
N LYS A 370 22.14 -19.80 -11.31
CA LYS A 370 20.80 -19.86 -10.71
C LYS A 370 20.28 -18.47 -10.32
N MET A 371 21.14 -17.64 -9.72
CA MET A 371 20.79 -16.25 -9.37
C MET A 371 20.35 -15.46 -10.61
N ALA A 372 21.08 -15.60 -11.73
CA ALA A 372 20.71 -14.96 -13.00
C ALA A 372 19.38 -15.51 -13.57
N LYS A 373 19.16 -16.83 -13.46
CA LYS A 373 17.88 -17.46 -13.85
C LYS A 373 16.72 -16.88 -13.04
N TRP A 374 16.82 -16.86 -11.72
CA TRP A 374 15.75 -16.36 -10.84
C TRP A 374 15.48 -14.88 -11.03
N ARG A 375 16.52 -14.08 -11.30
CA ARG A 375 16.34 -12.67 -11.69
C ARG A 375 15.45 -12.56 -12.93
N LYS A 376 15.82 -13.27 -14.01
CA LYS A 376 15.08 -13.23 -15.28
C LYS A 376 13.64 -13.71 -15.12
N GLU A 377 13.44 -14.76 -14.32
CA GLU A 377 12.12 -15.29 -13.98
C GLU A 377 11.25 -14.25 -13.27
N PHE A 378 11.77 -13.62 -12.23
CA PHE A 378 11.07 -12.57 -11.48
C PHE A 378 10.76 -11.34 -12.33
N GLU A 379 11.75 -10.85 -13.09
CA GLU A 379 11.56 -9.70 -13.98
C GLU A 379 10.52 -9.98 -15.07
N SER A 380 10.50 -11.21 -15.62
CA SER A 380 9.50 -11.62 -16.60
C SER A 380 8.11 -11.71 -15.97
N ALA A 381 7.99 -12.28 -14.77
CA ALA A 381 6.72 -12.36 -14.05
C ALA A 381 6.17 -10.97 -13.72
N ARG A 382 7.01 -10.08 -13.18
CA ARG A 382 6.65 -8.70 -12.85
C ARG A 382 6.27 -7.87 -14.08
N LYS A 383 6.96 -8.07 -15.22
CA LYS A 383 6.61 -7.41 -16.48
C LYS A 383 5.22 -7.85 -16.97
N LYS A 384 4.89 -9.12 -16.82
CA LYS A 384 3.57 -9.67 -17.17
C LYS A 384 2.48 -9.08 -16.26
N GLU A 385 2.71 -9.09 -14.94
CA GLU A 385 1.79 -8.51 -13.95
C GLU A 385 1.53 -7.02 -14.21
N LEU A 386 2.57 -6.23 -14.48
CA LEU A 386 2.40 -4.80 -14.80
C LEU A 386 1.63 -4.56 -16.11
N ALA A 387 1.78 -5.44 -17.10
CA ALA A 387 1.02 -5.38 -18.34
C ALA A 387 -0.47 -5.70 -18.09
N GLU A 388 -0.76 -6.73 -17.29
CA GLU A 388 -2.11 -7.10 -16.86
C GLU A 388 -2.77 -5.96 -16.05
N GLU A 389 -2.05 -5.32 -15.13
CA GLU A 389 -2.53 -4.14 -14.39
C GLU A 389 -2.78 -2.93 -15.30
N GLY A 390 -1.92 -2.73 -16.31
CA GLY A 390 -2.09 -1.71 -17.33
C GLY A 390 -3.37 -1.92 -18.14
N GLU A 391 -3.62 -3.16 -18.57
CA GLU A 391 -4.83 -3.56 -19.28
C GLU A 391 -6.08 -3.38 -18.42
N ILE A 392 -6.06 -3.82 -17.16
CA ILE A 392 -7.16 -3.62 -16.21
C ILE A 392 -7.47 -2.13 -16.03
N ARG A 393 -6.44 -1.27 -15.91
CA ARG A 393 -6.65 0.19 -15.79
C ARG A 393 -7.26 0.78 -17.06
N TRP A 394 -6.79 0.35 -18.23
CA TRP A 394 -7.36 0.78 -19.50
C TRP A 394 -8.83 0.36 -19.64
N LEU A 395 -9.14 -0.92 -19.36
CA LEU A 395 -10.51 -1.44 -19.37
C LEU A 395 -11.42 -0.71 -18.38
N ARG A 396 -10.92 -0.32 -17.20
CA ARG A 396 -11.67 0.50 -16.23
C ARG A 396 -11.90 1.92 -16.71
N ALA A 397 -10.95 2.53 -17.42
CA ALA A 397 -11.12 3.85 -18.02
C ALA A 397 -12.16 3.81 -19.15
N GLU A 398 -12.05 2.81 -20.04
CA GLU A 398 -12.98 2.64 -21.16
C GLU A 398 -14.41 2.35 -20.67
N ASN A 399 -14.57 1.48 -19.67
CA ASN A 399 -15.87 1.26 -19.05
C ASN A 399 -16.48 2.54 -18.47
N ARG A 400 -15.67 3.45 -17.90
CA ARG A 400 -16.16 4.76 -17.44
C ARG A 400 -16.63 5.63 -18.60
N ASN A 401 -15.88 5.67 -19.70
CA ASN A 401 -16.25 6.42 -20.90
C ASN A 401 -17.56 5.89 -21.51
N LEU A 402 -17.68 4.57 -21.65
CA LEU A 402 -18.88 3.92 -22.16
C LEU A 402 -20.09 4.18 -21.26
N ASN A 403 -19.93 4.09 -19.94
CA ASN A 403 -21.01 4.42 -19.00
C ASN A 403 -21.45 5.88 -19.12
N ASN A 404 -20.51 6.82 -19.25
CA ASN A 404 -20.84 8.24 -19.48
C ASN A 404 -21.60 8.44 -20.80
N ARG A 405 -21.22 7.71 -21.86
CA ARG A 405 -21.91 7.75 -23.15
C ARG A 405 -23.33 7.19 -23.05
N ILE A 406 -23.51 6.08 -22.34
CA ILE A 406 -24.83 5.50 -22.06
C ILE A 406 -25.71 6.52 -21.33
N LEU A 407 -25.21 7.15 -20.26
CA LEU A 407 -25.96 8.16 -19.51
C LEU A 407 -26.36 9.37 -20.37
N SER A 408 -25.47 9.83 -21.27
CA SER A 408 -25.80 10.90 -22.23
C SER A 408 -26.93 10.47 -23.18
N LEU A 409 -26.82 9.27 -23.76
CA LEU A 409 -27.83 8.74 -24.67
C LEU A 409 -29.16 8.51 -23.97
N GLU A 410 -29.17 8.06 -22.72
CA GLU A 410 -30.39 7.92 -21.91
C GLU A 410 -31.05 9.27 -21.66
N LYS A 411 -30.27 10.32 -21.36
CA LYS A 411 -30.78 11.68 -21.19
C LYS A 411 -31.37 12.23 -22.50
N GLU A 412 -30.67 12.05 -23.61
CA GLU A 412 -31.13 12.43 -24.95
C GLU A 412 -32.44 11.70 -25.29
N ASN A 413 -32.50 10.38 -25.09
CA ASN A 413 -33.68 9.57 -25.34
C ASN A 413 -34.88 9.98 -24.47
N ASN A 414 -34.67 10.24 -23.17
CA ASN A 414 -35.73 10.71 -22.28
C ASN A 414 -36.27 12.09 -22.72
N THR A 415 -35.39 12.97 -23.19
CA THR A 415 -35.79 14.30 -23.70
C THR A 415 -36.61 14.17 -24.98
N LEU A 416 -36.18 13.31 -25.90
CA LEU A 416 -36.91 13.03 -27.15
C LEU A 416 -38.28 12.42 -26.86
N ALA A 417 -38.35 11.44 -25.94
CA ALA A 417 -39.61 10.84 -25.51
C ALA A 417 -40.57 11.87 -24.90
N HIS A 418 -40.07 12.77 -24.04
CA HIS A 418 -40.86 13.86 -23.48
C HIS A 418 -41.41 14.79 -24.58
N ASN A 419 -40.56 15.22 -25.52
CA ASN A 419 -40.97 16.09 -26.63
C ASN A 419 -42.03 15.43 -27.53
N LEU A 420 -41.91 14.12 -27.80
CA LEU A 420 -42.89 13.36 -28.58
C LEU A 420 -44.23 13.29 -27.86
N ILE A 421 -44.23 12.99 -26.56
CA ILE A 421 -45.45 12.99 -25.75
C ILE A 421 -46.08 14.39 -25.77
N GLN A 422 -45.31 15.44 -25.53
CA GLN A 422 -45.82 16.81 -25.53
C GLN A 422 -46.45 17.20 -26.88
N ARG A 423 -45.81 16.85 -28.01
CA ARG A 423 -46.38 17.07 -29.35
C ARG A 423 -47.68 16.28 -29.56
N SER A 424 -47.72 15.02 -29.14
CA SER A 424 -48.93 14.19 -29.26
C SER A 424 -50.10 14.74 -28.45
N VAL A 425 -49.85 15.21 -27.22
CA VAL A 425 -50.85 15.85 -26.36
C VAL A 425 -51.34 17.16 -26.99
N LYS A 426 -50.42 17.99 -27.50
CA LYS A 426 -50.79 19.22 -28.21
C LYS A 426 -51.70 18.94 -29.40
N HIS A 427 -51.36 17.97 -30.24
CA HIS A 427 -52.19 17.58 -31.38
C HIS A 427 -53.56 17.01 -30.96
N ALA A 428 -53.63 16.27 -29.85
CA ALA A 428 -54.90 15.79 -29.32
C ALA A 428 -55.81 16.95 -28.87
N ILE A 429 -55.26 17.95 -28.16
CA ILE A 429 -55.99 19.15 -27.75
C ILE A 429 -56.46 19.95 -28.96
N GLU A 430 -55.58 20.21 -29.94
CA GLU A 430 -55.92 20.91 -31.19
C GLU A 430 -57.05 20.19 -31.95
N ALA A 431 -57.07 18.84 -31.94
CA ALA A 431 -58.13 18.06 -32.55
C ALA A 431 -59.47 18.18 -31.80
N GLU A 432 -59.45 18.17 -30.46
CA GLU A 432 -60.65 18.39 -29.64
C GLU A 432 -61.24 19.79 -29.84
N GLU A 433 -60.40 20.83 -29.85
CA GLU A 433 -60.81 22.21 -30.13
C GLU A 433 -61.45 22.33 -31.53
N LYS A 434 -60.86 21.69 -32.54
CA LYS A 434 -61.40 21.67 -33.90
C LYS A 434 -62.76 20.98 -33.97
N ILE A 435 -62.96 19.88 -33.23
CA ILE A 435 -64.26 19.21 -33.13
C ILE A 435 -65.29 20.12 -32.46
N LEU A 436 -64.90 20.82 -31.39
CA LEU A 436 -65.79 21.71 -30.65
C LEU A 436 -66.21 22.91 -31.50
N LEU A 437 -65.24 23.60 -32.13
CA LEU A 437 -65.50 24.68 -33.09
C LEU A 437 -66.38 24.21 -34.26
N GLY A 438 -66.16 22.99 -34.75
CA GLY A 438 -67.02 22.39 -35.77
C GLY A 438 -68.47 22.23 -35.32
N LYS A 439 -68.71 21.82 -34.06
CA LYS A 439 -70.06 21.72 -33.47
C LYS A 439 -70.69 23.10 -33.29
N GLU A 440 -69.96 24.07 -32.77
CA GLU A 440 -70.43 25.45 -32.59
C GLU A 440 -70.76 26.12 -33.93
N LEU A 441 -69.92 25.93 -34.95
CA LEU A 441 -70.17 26.41 -36.30
C LEU A 441 -71.43 25.79 -36.90
N LYS A 442 -71.66 24.48 -36.72
CA LYS A 442 -72.91 23.82 -37.14
C LYS A 442 -74.13 24.40 -36.43
N LEU A 443 -74.04 24.66 -35.12
CA LEU A 443 -75.12 25.27 -34.34
C LEU A 443 -75.40 26.71 -34.77
N ALA A 444 -74.35 27.53 -34.97
CA ALA A 444 -74.44 28.90 -35.46
C ALA A 444 -75.05 28.96 -36.86
N LYS A 445 -74.63 28.07 -37.78
CA LYS A 445 -75.24 27.93 -39.12
C LYS A 445 -76.73 27.59 -39.03
N ARG A 446 -77.13 26.66 -38.15
CA ARG A 446 -78.55 26.31 -37.91
C ARG A 446 -79.35 27.47 -37.32
N HIS A 447 -78.73 28.32 -36.51
CA HIS A 447 -79.38 29.51 -35.93
C HIS A 447 -79.54 30.62 -36.98
N ALA A 448 -78.51 30.88 -37.78
CA ALA A 448 -78.55 31.82 -38.89
C ALA A 448 -79.59 31.43 -39.96
N LYS A 449 -79.66 30.15 -40.34
CA LYS A 449 -80.62 29.62 -41.33
C LYS A 449 -82.07 29.66 -40.84
N ARG A 450 -82.30 29.55 -39.52
CA ARG A 450 -83.62 29.76 -38.88
C ARG A 450 -84.04 31.23 -38.87
N LEU A 451 -83.11 32.16 -38.64
CA LEU A 451 -83.37 33.60 -38.71
C LEU A 451 -83.60 34.09 -40.15
N SER A 452 -83.04 33.40 -41.15
CA SER A 452 -83.23 33.74 -42.58
C SER A 452 -84.46 33.09 -43.23
N GLY A 453 -85.38 32.48 -42.45
CA GLY A 453 -86.66 31.97 -42.94
C GLY A 453 -86.65 30.57 -43.57
N GLY A 454 -85.59 29.76 -43.36
CA GLY A 454 -85.54 28.38 -43.89
C GLY A 454 -86.47 27.42 -43.14
N SER A 455 -87.24 26.62 -43.88
CA SER A 455 -88.09 25.54 -43.32
C SER A 455 -87.25 24.46 -42.65
N ALA A 456 -87.77 23.84 -41.58
CA ALA A 456 -87.09 22.83 -40.78
C ALA A 456 -86.68 21.57 -41.59
N ASP A 457 -87.40 21.26 -42.67
CA ASP A 457 -87.15 20.07 -43.52
C ASP A 457 -85.90 20.20 -44.41
N GLU A 458 -85.48 21.42 -44.79
CA GLU A 458 -84.24 21.61 -45.59
C GLU A 458 -82.96 21.47 -44.75
N VAL A 459 -83.06 21.59 -43.42
CA VAL A 459 -81.90 21.49 -42.51
C VAL A 459 -81.46 20.04 -42.29
N LEU A 460 -82.36 19.06 -42.52
CA LEU A 460 -82.08 17.63 -42.35
C LEU A 460 -81.51 16.95 -43.62
N ALA A 461 -81.60 17.59 -44.78
CA ALA A 461 -81.16 17.02 -46.05
C ALA A 461 -79.63 17.13 -46.30
N GLU A 462 -78.93 18.06 -45.62
CA GLU A 462 -77.48 18.28 -45.80
C GLU A 462 -76.58 17.31 -45.01
N ASP A 463 -77.09 16.61 -43.99
CA ASP A 463 -76.31 15.67 -43.16
C ASP A 463 -76.03 14.30 -43.86
N ARG A 464 -76.52 14.08 -45.10
CA ARG A 464 -76.38 12.79 -45.83
C ARG A 464 -75.24 12.70 -46.85
N LYS A 465 -74.44 13.75 -47.07
CA LYS A 465 -73.49 13.78 -48.20
C LYS A 465 -72.03 13.48 -47.90
N ASP A 466 -71.63 13.26 -46.65
CA ASP A 466 -70.25 12.87 -46.34
C ASP A 466 -70.19 11.47 -45.75
N VAL A 467 -69.20 10.70 -46.25
CA VAL A 467 -68.77 9.35 -45.86
C VAL A 467 -69.34 8.20 -46.71
N LYS A 468 -68.61 7.87 -47.80
CA LYS A 468 -68.56 6.51 -48.34
C LYS A 468 -67.25 5.84 -47.88
N TYR A 469 -67.24 5.42 -46.63
CA TYR A 469 -66.51 4.21 -46.21
C TYR A 469 -67.59 3.26 -45.71
N THR A 470 -67.63 2.02 -46.19
CA THR A 470 -68.60 1.04 -45.68
C THR A 470 -68.36 0.88 -44.17
N GLU A 471 -69.42 0.92 -43.37
CA GLU A 471 -69.32 0.79 -41.90
C GLU A 471 -68.49 -0.45 -41.51
N GLU A 472 -68.58 -1.54 -42.28
CA GLU A 472 -67.76 -2.75 -42.13
C GLU A 472 -66.26 -2.50 -42.22
N PHE A 473 -65.78 -1.70 -43.18
CA PHE A 473 -64.35 -1.44 -43.36
C PHE A 473 -63.77 -0.58 -42.22
N VAL A 474 -64.55 0.40 -41.74
CA VAL A 474 -64.17 1.21 -40.58
C VAL A 474 -64.15 0.36 -39.30
N LEU A 475 -65.10 -0.58 -39.16
CA LEU A 475 -65.14 -1.52 -38.05
C LEU A 475 -63.96 -2.49 -38.06
N GLU A 476 -63.57 -3.05 -39.22
CA GLU A 476 -62.40 -3.92 -39.34
C GLU A 476 -61.09 -3.19 -38.98
N LEU A 477 -60.91 -1.97 -39.48
CA LEU A 477 -59.74 -1.15 -39.16
C LEU A 477 -59.68 -0.74 -37.68
N GLN A 478 -60.84 -0.47 -37.08
CA GLN A 478 -60.94 -0.20 -35.64
C GLN A 478 -60.61 -1.47 -34.83
N GLN A 479 -61.07 -2.64 -35.25
CA GLN A 479 -60.75 -3.90 -34.60
C GLN A 479 -59.25 -4.24 -34.69
N GLU A 480 -58.61 -4.06 -35.85
CA GLU A 480 -57.17 -4.28 -36.00
C GLU A 480 -56.34 -3.27 -35.19
N LEU A 481 -56.75 -2.00 -35.13
CA LEU A 481 -56.09 -1.01 -34.29
C LEU A 481 -56.20 -1.33 -32.79
N VAL A 482 -57.38 -1.80 -32.35
CA VAL A 482 -57.60 -2.24 -30.96
C VAL A 482 -56.74 -3.46 -30.65
N LYS A 483 -56.66 -4.45 -31.55
CA LYS A 483 -55.79 -5.62 -31.39
C LYS A 483 -54.31 -5.24 -31.34
N ALA A 484 -53.85 -4.32 -32.18
CA ALA A 484 -52.46 -3.85 -32.19
C ALA A 484 -52.09 -3.11 -30.91
N ARG A 485 -52.97 -2.22 -30.42
CA ARG A 485 -52.79 -1.52 -29.14
C ARG A 485 -52.82 -2.46 -27.94
N LEU A 486 -53.67 -3.49 -27.98
CA LEU A 486 -53.72 -4.51 -26.94
C LEU A 486 -52.41 -5.30 -26.87
N ARG A 487 -51.86 -5.75 -28.01
CA ARG A 487 -50.56 -6.43 -28.07
C ARG A 487 -49.41 -5.55 -27.56
N GLU A 488 -49.41 -4.27 -27.90
CA GLU A 488 -48.41 -3.32 -27.39
C GLU A 488 -48.54 -3.16 -25.86
N ALA A 489 -49.77 -3.01 -25.35
CA ALA A 489 -50.03 -2.92 -23.92
C ALA A 489 -49.56 -4.17 -23.17
N GLU A 490 -49.92 -5.37 -23.64
CA GLU A 490 -49.50 -6.66 -23.09
C GLU A 490 -47.96 -6.80 -23.07
N ALA A 491 -47.28 -6.43 -24.16
CA ALA A 491 -45.81 -6.47 -24.22
C ALA A 491 -45.16 -5.48 -23.23
N THR A 492 -45.75 -4.31 -23.02
CA THR A 492 -45.25 -3.34 -22.03
C THR A 492 -45.48 -3.80 -20.59
N GLU A 493 -46.58 -4.49 -20.33
CA GLU A 493 -46.91 -5.04 -19.02
C GLU A 493 -45.97 -6.18 -18.66
N HIS A 494 -45.75 -7.14 -19.56
CA HIS A 494 -44.77 -8.22 -19.35
C HIS A 494 -43.35 -7.71 -19.14
N LEU A 495 -42.93 -6.67 -19.87
CA LEU A 495 -41.63 -6.03 -19.64
C LEU A 495 -41.56 -5.37 -18.26
N LYS A 496 -42.66 -4.77 -17.78
CA LYS A 496 -42.72 -4.16 -16.46
C LYS A 496 -42.65 -5.22 -15.35
N GLU A 497 -43.39 -6.30 -15.48
CA GLU A 497 -43.37 -7.45 -14.55
C GLU A 497 -41.98 -8.10 -14.48
N ALA A 498 -41.35 -8.34 -15.63
CA ALA A 498 -40.01 -8.93 -15.69
C ALA A 498 -38.93 -8.01 -15.08
N ASN A 499 -39.04 -6.69 -15.27
CA ASN A 499 -38.14 -5.72 -14.64
C ASN A 499 -38.35 -5.64 -13.12
N GLU A 500 -39.59 -5.71 -12.65
CA GLU A 500 -39.86 -5.68 -11.21
C GLU A 500 -39.36 -6.95 -10.52
N ARG A 501 -39.58 -8.12 -11.15
CA ARG A 501 -39.01 -9.39 -10.67
C ARG A 501 -37.48 -9.35 -10.64
N GLN A 502 -36.84 -8.76 -11.65
CA GLN A 502 -35.39 -8.57 -11.65
C GLN A 502 -34.93 -7.70 -10.47
N LYS A 503 -35.61 -6.59 -10.18
CA LYS A 503 -35.27 -5.72 -9.04
C LYS A 503 -35.42 -6.44 -7.70
N VAL A 504 -36.49 -7.22 -7.53
CA VAL A 504 -36.71 -8.00 -6.30
C VAL A 504 -35.57 -9.01 -6.09
N LEU A 505 -35.18 -9.74 -7.13
CA LEU A 505 -34.07 -10.71 -7.05
C LEU A 505 -32.71 -10.02 -6.84
N GLU A 506 -32.49 -8.84 -7.43
CA GLU A 506 -31.28 -8.05 -7.20
C GLU A 506 -31.23 -7.49 -5.76
N ALA A 507 -32.38 -7.13 -5.19
CA ALA A 507 -32.50 -6.76 -3.78
C ALA A 507 -32.23 -7.95 -2.85
N GLU A 508 -32.79 -9.13 -3.13
CA GLU A 508 -32.52 -10.36 -2.36
C GLU A 508 -31.03 -10.76 -2.43
N ASN A 509 -30.39 -10.64 -3.59
CA ASN A 509 -28.95 -10.88 -3.76
C ASN A 509 -28.11 -9.84 -3.00
N LYS A 510 -28.59 -8.59 -2.93
CA LYS A 510 -27.91 -7.51 -2.18
C LYS A 510 -28.07 -7.68 -0.66
N GLU A 511 -29.23 -8.13 -0.19
CA GLU A 511 -29.48 -8.54 1.20
C GLU A 511 -28.56 -9.72 1.57
N LEU A 512 -28.51 -10.79 0.77
CA LEU A 512 -27.58 -11.92 0.99
C LEU A 512 -26.09 -11.52 1.01
N ARG A 513 -25.72 -10.42 0.34
CA ARG A 513 -24.35 -9.86 0.39
C ARG A 513 -24.10 -9.01 1.63
N ARG A 514 -25.16 -8.41 2.21
CA ARG A 514 -25.09 -7.61 3.43
C ARG A 514 -25.32 -8.42 4.68
N ASP A 515 -25.94 -9.60 4.56
CA ASP A 515 -26.17 -10.51 5.66
C ASP A 515 -24.86 -10.75 6.40
N THR A 516 -24.80 -10.15 7.59
CA THR A 516 -23.73 -10.34 8.55
C THR A 516 -23.58 -11.82 8.88
N GLN A 517 -24.63 -12.64 8.70
CA GLN A 517 -24.62 -14.09 8.91
C GLN A 517 -23.50 -14.84 8.17
N LEU A 518 -23.13 -14.48 6.93
CA LEU A 518 -22.02 -15.17 6.24
C LEU A 518 -20.66 -14.72 6.80
N ALA A 519 -20.51 -13.43 7.10
CA ALA A 519 -19.30 -12.88 7.69
C ALA A 519 -19.09 -13.37 9.13
N ASP A 520 -20.17 -13.44 9.90
CA ASP A 520 -20.26 -13.95 11.27
C ASP A 520 -20.03 -15.45 11.29
N ALA A 521 -20.65 -16.23 10.38
CA ALA A 521 -20.36 -17.66 10.24
C ALA A 521 -18.91 -17.94 9.79
N LEU A 522 -18.33 -17.08 8.95
CA LEU A 522 -16.91 -17.15 8.58
C LEU A 522 -16.00 -16.84 9.77
N ALA A 523 -16.35 -15.85 10.60
CA ALA A 523 -15.63 -15.51 11.81
C ALA A 523 -15.73 -16.62 12.86
N GLU A 524 -16.92 -17.17 13.06
CA GLU A 524 -17.20 -18.29 13.98
C GLU A 524 -16.51 -19.58 13.52
N ALA A 525 -16.49 -19.86 12.21
CA ALA A 525 -15.74 -20.99 11.65
C ALA A 525 -14.22 -20.82 11.82
N ARG A 526 -13.69 -19.61 11.66
CA ARG A 526 -12.27 -19.31 11.95
C ARG A 526 -11.94 -19.51 13.42
N ASN A 527 -12.80 -19.04 14.31
CA ASN A 527 -12.61 -19.20 15.76
C ASN A 527 -12.71 -20.68 16.17
N SER A 528 -13.66 -21.43 15.60
CA SER A 528 -13.82 -22.86 15.84
C SER A 528 -12.63 -23.68 15.33
N LYS A 529 -12.06 -23.33 14.16
CA LYS A 529 -10.82 -23.95 13.65
C LYS A 529 -9.60 -23.65 14.51
N LYS A 530 -9.56 -22.46 15.13
CA LYS A 530 -8.53 -22.12 16.11
C LYS A 530 -8.64 -23.01 17.35
N ASN A 531 -9.85 -23.15 17.90
CA ASN A 531 -10.12 -24.02 19.05
C ASN A 531 -9.80 -25.50 18.74
N GLU A 532 -10.10 -25.97 17.53
CA GLU A 532 -9.72 -27.31 17.07
C GLU A 532 -8.20 -27.52 17.09
N SER A 533 -7.44 -26.54 16.59
CA SER A 533 -5.97 -26.56 16.60
C SER A 533 -5.41 -26.56 18.02
N GLU A 534 -5.97 -25.75 18.92
CA GLU A 534 -5.59 -25.70 20.33
C GLU A 534 -5.86 -27.04 21.04
N ALA A 535 -7.02 -27.67 20.81
CA ALA A 535 -7.35 -28.99 21.34
C ALA A 535 -6.43 -30.10 20.82
N ILE A 536 -6.07 -30.07 19.53
CA ILE A 536 -5.09 -31.02 18.94
C ILE A 536 -3.71 -30.85 19.56
N MET A 537 -3.27 -29.61 19.81
CA MET A 537 -2.00 -29.31 20.46
C MET A 537 -1.99 -29.81 21.90
N ALA A 538 -3.05 -29.53 22.67
CA ALA A 538 -3.20 -30.04 24.03
C ALA A 538 -3.14 -31.58 24.10
N LEU A 539 -3.79 -32.28 23.16
CA LEU A 539 -3.73 -33.74 23.05
C LEU A 539 -2.32 -34.25 22.72
N ARG A 540 -1.57 -33.56 21.85
CA ARG A 540 -0.17 -33.92 21.54
C ARG A 540 0.75 -33.70 22.72
N ASP A 541 0.56 -32.64 23.48
CA ASP A 541 1.38 -32.35 24.65
C ASP A 541 1.10 -33.35 25.78
N LEU A 542 -0.17 -33.70 26.00
CA LEU A 542 -0.55 -34.82 26.88
C LEU A 542 0.06 -36.14 26.42
N GLN A 543 0.05 -36.44 25.11
CA GLN A 543 0.65 -37.64 24.54
C GLN A 543 2.17 -37.69 24.74
N LYS A 544 2.88 -36.57 24.52
CA LYS A 544 4.32 -36.45 24.78
C LYS A 544 4.63 -36.59 26.26
N GLY A 545 3.83 -36.00 27.14
CA GLY A 545 3.95 -36.14 28.59
C GLY A 545 3.80 -37.60 29.03
N LEU A 546 2.80 -38.31 28.51
CA LEU A 546 2.62 -39.76 28.73
C LEU A 546 3.83 -40.56 28.25
N GLN A 547 4.33 -40.33 27.03
CA GLN A 547 5.52 -41.02 26.50
C GLN A 547 6.80 -40.73 27.31
N ALA A 548 6.97 -39.49 27.77
CA ALA A 548 8.12 -39.11 28.59
C ALA A 548 8.07 -39.73 30.00
N ASN A 549 6.87 -39.96 30.54
CA ASN A 549 6.69 -40.58 31.85
C ASN A 549 6.77 -42.12 31.79
N LEU A 550 6.33 -42.74 30.69
CA LEU A 550 6.50 -44.17 30.41
C LEU A 550 7.98 -44.58 30.25
N SER A 551 8.86 -43.65 29.87
CA SER A 551 10.31 -43.93 29.71
C SER A 551 11.13 -43.77 30.99
N LYS A 552 10.52 -43.35 32.11
CA LYS A 552 11.22 -42.98 33.35
C LYS A 552 10.90 -43.84 34.57
N ASP A 553 10.13 -44.93 34.46
CA ASP A 553 9.67 -45.74 35.62
C ASP A 553 9.09 -44.90 36.77
N ALA A 554 8.52 -43.74 36.45
CA ALA A 554 8.08 -42.74 37.44
C ALA A 554 6.59 -42.43 37.25
N ILE A 555 5.73 -43.43 37.47
CA ILE A 555 4.35 -43.15 37.86
C ILE A 555 4.35 -43.11 39.39
N SER A 556 4.46 -41.90 39.95
CA SER A 556 4.48 -41.70 41.40
C SER A 556 3.10 -41.94 42.06
N SER A 557 2.00 -42.03 41.28
CA SER A 557 0.69 -42.50 41.77
C SER A 557 -0.26 -42.83 40.62
N ASP A 558 -1.11 -43.86 40.77
CA ASP A 558 -2.21 -44.17 39.83
C ASP A 558 -3.16 -42.97 39.62
N SER A 559 -3.32 -42.12 40.63
CA SER A 559 -4.12 -40.89 40.57
C SER A 559 -3.65 -39.89 39.51
N ALA A 560 -2.33 -39.75 39.29
CA ALA A 560 -1.79 -38.85 38.28
C ALA A 560 -2.05 -39.37 36.85
N LEU A 561 -1.99 -40.70 36.67
CA LEU A 561 -2.31 -41.34 35.40
C LEU A 561 -3.80 -41.21 35.09
N GLU A 562 -4.68 -41.44 36.07
CA GLU A 562 -6.12 -41.23 35.93
C GLU A 562 -6.47 -39.78 35.58
N ALA A 563 -5.84 -38.79 36.23
CA ALA A 563 -6.04 -37.38 35.93
C ALA A 563 -5.63 -37.02 34.49
N MET A 564 -4.50 -37.54 34.00
CA MET A 564 -4.04 -37.31 32.63
C MET A 564 -4.94 -38.00 31.60
N VAL A 565 -5.39 -39.23 31.87
CA VAL A 565 -6.33 -39.95 31.01
C VAL A 565 -7.68 -39.24 30.96
N SER A 566 -8.18 -38.75 32.10
CA SER A 566 -9.41 -37.96 32.17
C SER A 566 -9.28 -36.64 31.40
N ALA A 567 -8.14 -35.94 31.50
CA ALA A 567 -7.88 -34.72 30.74
C ALA A 567 -7.79 -34.98 29.23
N ALA A 568 -7.15 -36.08 28.82
CA ALA A 568 -7.09 -36.48 27.42
C ALA A 568 -8.47 -36.91 26.86
N ALA A 569 -9.30 -37.54 27.69
CA ALA A 569 -10.68 -37.87 27.33
C ALA A 569 -11.53 -36.59 27.14
N GLY A 570 -11.43 -35.62 28.05
CA GLY A 570 -12.10 -34.31 27.93
C GLY A 570 -11.69 -33.57 26.67
N ALA A 571 -10.39 -33.41 26.42
CA ALA A 571 -9.88 -32.74 25.22
C ALA A 571 -10.28 -33.45 23.91
N ARG A 572 -10.48 -34.77 23.93
CA ARG A 572 -11.02 -35.52 22.78
C ARG A 572 -12.49 -35.23 22.52
N VAL A 573 -13.31 -35.09 23.58
CA VAL A 573 -14.73 -34.73 23.46
C VAL A 573 -14.86 -33.32 22.90
N ASP A 574 -14.11 -32.36 23.45
CA ASP A 574 -14.09 -30.97 22.96
C ASP A 574 -13.66 -30.89 21.48
N LEU A 575 -12.69 -31.72 21.07
CA LEU A 575 -12.26 -31.80 19.67
C LEU A 575 -13.36 -32.35 18.74
N ILE A 576 -14.15 -33.32 19.22
CA ILE A 576 -15.26 -33.89 18.43
C ILE A 576 -16.38 -32.85 18.28
N GLU A 577 -16.74 -32.16 19.36
CA GLU A 577 -17.78 -31.13 19.36
C GLU A 577 -17.40 -29.95 18.44
N THR A 578 -16.17 -29.45 18.55
CA THR A 578 -15.66 -28.38 17.68
C THR A 578 -15.64 -28.78 16.20
N LYS A 579 -15.21 -30.02 15.88
CA LYS A 579 -15.26 -30.54 14.51
C LYS A 579 -16.69 -30.67 13.98
N GLN A 580 -17.63 -31.09 14.82
CA GLN A 580 -19.04 -31.17 14.44
C GLN A 580 -19.61 -29.77 14.14
N GLN A 581 -19.26 -28.78 14.95
CA GLN A 581 -19.67 -27.38 14.73
C GLN A 581 -19.06 -26.79 13.45
N ILE A 582 -17.78 -27.06 13.16
CA ILE A 582 -17.13 -26.67 11.89
C ILE A 582 -17.86 -27.29 10.69
N ASN A 583 -18.20 -28.58 10.75
CA ASN A 583 -18.92 -29.25 9.66
C ASN A 583 -20.31 -28.64 9.41
N ILE A 584 -21.03 -28.27 10.47
CA ILE A 584 -22.35 -27.61 10.36
C ILE A 584 -22.21 -26.22 9.72
N LEU A 585 -21.22 -25.44 10.17
CA LEU A 585 -20.94 -24.11 9.62
C LEU A 585 -20.51 -24.18 8.14
N GLU A 586 -19.62 -25.11 7.78
CA GLU A 586 -19.21 -25.31 6.39
C GLU A 586 -20.38 -25.76 5.50
N ALA A 587 -21.27 -26.61 6.00
CA ALA A 587 -22.48 -27.02 5.28
C ALA A 587 -23.44 -25.85 5.06
N SER A 588 -23.63 -24.98 6.06
CA SER A 588 -24.43 -23.76 5.95
C SER A 588 -23.85 -22.80 4.91
N MET A 589 -22.54 -22.56 4.93
CA MET A 589 -21.85 -21.72 3.96
C MET A 589 -22.01 -22.23 2.52
N ARG A 590 -21.92 -23.55 2.31
CA ARG A 590 -22.14 -24.16 0.98
C ARG A 590 -23.55 -23.92 0.46
N ARG A 591 -24.58 -24.05 1.31
CA ARG A 591 -25.98 -23.78 0.93
C ARG A 591 -26.19 -22.32 0.54
N ILE A 592 -25.63 -21.38 1.31
CA ILE A 592 -25.71 -19.94 1.00
C ILE A 592 -25.01 -19.64 -0.32
N SER A 593 -23.83 -20.22 -0.56
CA SER A 593 -23.11 -20.05 -1.83
C SER A 593 -23.89 -20.61 -3.01
N GLN A 594 -24.49 -21.80 -2.87
CA GLN A 594 -25.33 -22.41 -3.91
C GLN A 594 -26.55 -21.54 -4.24
N LYS A 595 -27.29 -21.08 -3.23
CA LYS A 595 -28.44 -20.19 -3.41
C LYS A 595 -28.04 -18.89 -4.12
N ARG A 596 -26.87 -18.33 -3.79
CA ARG A 596 -26.34 -17.14 -4.47
C ARG A 596 -26.05 -17.40 -5.95
N ASP A 597 -25.43 -18.53 -6.26
CA ASP A 597 -25.07 -18.88 -7.64
C ASP A 597 -26.32 -19.19 -8.48
N GLU A 598 -27.36 -19.76 -7.89
CA GLU A 598 -28.69 -19.93 -8.50
C GLU A 598 -29.37 -18.59 -8.79
N LEU A 599 -29.42 -17.69 -7.81
CA LEU A 599 -29.96 -16.33 -8.00
C LEU A 599 -29.20 -15.56 -9.09
N GLN A 600 -27.88 -15.71 -9.18
CA GLN A 600 -27.09 -15.08 -10.23
C GLN A 600 -27.42 -15.63 -11.63
N LYS A 601 -27.67 -16.94 -11.74
CA LYS A 601 -28.14 -17.54 -12.99
C LYS A 601 -29.52 -17.03 -13.37
N GLU A 602 -30.46 -16.97 -12.44
CA GLU A 602 -31.83 -16.48 -12.70
C GLU A 602 -31.84 -14.99 -13.12
N ILE A 603 -31.05 -14.15 -12.44
CA ILE A 603 -30.87 -12.74 -12.83
C ILE A 603 -30.27 -12.63 -14.23
N LYS A 604 -29.30 -13.48 -14.59
CA LYS A 604 -28.72 -13.47 -15.93
C LYS A 604 -29.75 -13.85 -17.00
N THR A 605 -30.52 -14.92 -16.77
CA THR A 605 -31.58 -15.33 -17.71
C THR A 605 -32.65 -14.25 -17.85
N LEU A 606 -33.05 -13.60 -16.75
CA LEU A 606 -34.04 -12.51 -16.78
C LEU A 606 -33.54 -11.28 -17.53
N ARG A 607 -32.24 -10.96 -17.47
CA ARG A 607 -31.64 -9.88 -18.27
C ARG A 607 -31.68 -10.19 -19.76
N GLU A 608 -31.44 -11.44 -20.12
CA GLU A 608 -31.51 -11.90 -21.52
C GLU A 608 -32.97 -11.88 -22.03
N THR A 609 -33.95 -12.28 -21.22
CA THR A 609 -35.37 -12.16 -21.57
C THR A 609 -35.85 -10.70 -21.65
N ASN A 610 -35.40 -9.83 -20.73
CA ASN A 610 -35.73 -8.40 -20.80
C ASN A 610 -35.15 -7.74 -22.06
N LEU A 611 -33.95 -8.15 -22.48
CA LEU A 611 -33.34 -7.64 -23.71
C LEU A 611 -34.13 -8.06 -24.96
N THR A 612 -34.62 -9.30 -25.00
CA THR A 612 -35.43 -9.81 -26.12
C THR A 612 -36.81 -9.14 -26.17
N LEU A 613 -37.52 -9.07 -25.05
CA LEU A 613 -38.81 -8.36 -24.96
C LEU A 613 -38.69 -6.88 -25.34
N LYS A 614 -37.60 -6.21 -24.94
CA LYS A 614 -37.34 -4.82 -25.33
C LYS A 614 -37.17 -4.68 -26.84
N LYS A 615 -36.40 -5.56 -27.48
CA LYS A 615 -36.22 -5.57 -28.93
C LYS A 615 -37.53 -5.83 -29.67
N ASP A 616 -38.37 -6.73 -29.18
CA ASP A 616 -39.65 -7.04 -29.84
C ASP A 616 -40.66 -5.90 -29.69
N ARG A 617 -40.71 -5.24 -28.52
CA ARG A 617 -41.48 -4.00 -28.34
C ARG A 617 -41.02 -2.89 -29.28
N ASP A 618 -39.71 -2.69 -29.42
CA ASP A 618 -39.16 -1.64 -30.28
C ASP A 618 -39.47 -1.93 -31.76
N ARG A 619 -39.40 -3.20 -32.19
CA ARG A 619 -39.84 -3.64 -33.52
C ARG A 619 -41.32 -3.39 -33.78
N GLN A 620 -42.19 -3.69 -32.81
CA GLN A 620 -43.63 -3.42 -32.93
C GLN A 620 -43.91 -1.92 -33.07
N LYS A 621 -43.19 -1.07 -32.33
CA LYS A 621 -43.30 0.38 -32.46
C LYS A 621 -42.89 0.88 -33.84
N ASP A 622 -41.80 0.34 -34.37
CA ASP A 622 -41.32 0.70 -35.71
C ASP A 622 -42.33 0.30 -36.79
N GLN A 623 -42.94 -0.87 -36.68
CA GLN A 623 -44.01 -1.33 -37.57
C GLN A 623 -45.23 -0.41 -37.52
N LEU A 624 -45.67 -0.02 -36.31
CA LEU A 624 -46.82 0.85 -36.11
C LEU A 624 -46.56 2.28 -36.63
N LEU A 625 -45.32 2.76 -36.51
CA LEU A 625 -44.88 4.03 -37.08
C LEU A 625 -44.88 3.99 -38.61
N GLN A 626 -44.40 2.89 -39.20
CA GLN A 626 -44.39 2.68 -40.64
C GLN A 626 -45.81 2.62 -41.22
N GLU A 627 -46.72 1.89 -40.59
CA GLU A 627 -48.15 1.87 -40.99
C GLU A 627 -48.79 3.25 -40.91
N LYS A 628 -48.49 4.02 -39.86
CA LYS A 628 -49.00 5.39 -39.70
C LYS A 628 -48.49 6.32 -40.81
N SER A 629 -47.22 6.20 -41.19
CA SER A 629 -46.64 6.95 -42.30
C SER A 629 -47.25 6.56 -43.64
N LEU A 630 -47.51 5.26 -43.86
CA LEU A 630 -48.15 4.76 -45.08
C LEU A 630 -49.57 5.35 -45.23
N ARG A 631 -50.37 5.32 -44.16
CA ARG A 631 -51.73 5.90 -44.16
C ARG A 631 -51.72 7.42 -44.38
N GLN A 632 -50.76 8.15 -43.83
CA GLN A 632 -50.61 9.58 -44.10
C GLN A 632 -50.30 9.85 -45.57
N CYS A 633 -49.53 8.98 -46.22
CA CYS A 633 -49.25 9.05 -47.65
C CYS A 633 -50.54 8.82 -48.46
N GLU A 634 -51.29 7.77 -48.13
CA GLU A 634 -52.58 7.45 -48.79
C GLU A 634 -53.62 8.57 -48.62
N GLU A 635 -53.75 9.15 -47.42
CA GLU A 635 -54.64 10.31 -47.18
C GLU A 635 -54.21 11.56 -47.95
N SER A 636 -52.89 11.75 -48.11
CA SER A 636 -52.35 12.88 -48.87
C SER A 636 -52.59 12.69 -50.37
N GLN A 637 -52.45 11.46 -50.88
CA GLN A 637 -52.73 11.11 -52.25
C GLN A 637 -54.22 11.29 -52.57
N ALA A 638 -55.12 10.80 -51.71
CA ALA A 638 -56.57 10.97 -51.89
C ALA A 638 -56.99 12.46 -51.92
N LYS A 639 -56.30 13.33 -51.16
CA LYS A 639 -56.51 14.79 -51.23
C LYS A 639 -56.00 15.40 -52.52
N ILE A 640 -54.88 14.93 -53.04
CA ILE A 640 -54.34 15.36 -54.34
C ILE A 640 -55.35 14.99 -55.44
N ASP A 641 -55.83 13.75 -55.45
CA ASP A 641 -56.79 13.28 -56.44
C ASP A 641 -58.11 14.07 -56.38
N GLN A 642 -58.61 14.40 -55.18
CA GLN A 642 -59.78 15.28 -55.01
C GLN A 642 -59.54 16.72 -55.51
N LEU A 643 -58.35 17.26 -55.31
CA LEU A 643 -57.99 18.60 -55.78
C LEU A 643 -57.87 18.63 -57.31
N GLU A 644 -57.34 17.58 -57.93
CA GLU A 644 -57.27 17.42 -59.39
C GLU A 644 -58.68 17.30 -60.01
N GLU A 645 -59.57 16.55 -59.36
CA GLU A 645 -60.98 16.46 -59.78
C GLU A 645 -61.69 17.82 -59.66
N SER A 646 -61.41 18.58 -58.59
CA SER A 646 -61.96 19.93 -58.39
C SER A 646 -61.48 20.93 -59.45
N LEU A 647 -60.21 20.82 -59.86
CA LEU A 647 -59.59 21.66 -60.91
C LEU A 647 -60.18 21.39 -62.30
N THR A 648 -60.55 20.16 -62.61
CA THR A 648 -61.16 19.82 -63.91
C THR A 648 -62.62 20.28 -64.05
N THR A 649 -63.35 20.46 -62.94
CA THR A 649 -64.72 21.01 -62.95
C THR A 649 -64.82 22.54 -62.98
N THR A 650 -63.72 23.28 -62.88
CA THR A 650 -63.74 24.75 -62.88
C THR A 650 -63.45 25.31 -64.27
N THR A 651 -64.50 25.53 -65.08
CA THR A 651 -64.38 26.31 -66.31
C THR A 651 -64.07 27.77 -65.98
N PHE A 652 -62.85 28.22 -66.27
CA PHE A 652 -62.48 29.64 -66.29
C PHE A 652 -62.82 30.25 -67.67
N PRO A 653 -63.39 31.48 -67.73
CA PRO A 653 -63.58 32.19 -68.99
C PRO A 653 -62.23 32.68 -69.53
N GLU A 654 -62.02 32.53 -70.84
CA GLU A 654 -60.87 33.06 -71.58
C GLU A 654 -60.70 34.56 -71.32
N MET A 655 -59.62 34.94 -70.65
CA MET A 655 -59.05 36.28 -70.74
C MET A 655 -57.61 36.15 -71.19
N SER A 656 -57.42 36.39 -72.48
CA SER A 656 -56.15 36.61 -73.16
C SER A 656 -55.45 37.85 -72.59
N HIS A 657 -54.39 37.65 -71.82
CA HIS A 657 -53.29 38.59 -71.71
C HIS A 657 -51.98 37.84 -71.46
N GLU A 658 -51.06 37.97 -72.41
CA GLU A 658 -49.68 37.50 -72.32
C GLU A 658 -48.97 38.16 -71.13
N ILE A 659 -48.51 37.34 -70.18
CA ILE A 659 -47.52 37.72 -69.17
C ILE A 659 -46.33 36.78 -69.38
N PRO A 660 -45.10 37.29 -69.62
CA PRO A 660 -43.94 36.43 -69.73
C PRO A 660 -43.53 35.97 -68.33
N VAL A 661 -43.81 34.71 -68.00
CA VAL A 661 -43.26 34.05 -66.81
C VAL A 661 -41.98 33.33 -67.23
N THR A 662 -40.85 33.92 -66.87
CA THR A 662 -39.53 33.30 -66.95
C THR A 662 -39.50 32.13 -65.97
N ILE A 663 -39.38 30.90 -66.48
CA ILE A 663 -39.12 29.71 -65.67
C ILE A 663 -37.63 29.75 -65.26
N PRO A 664 -37.28 29.81 -63.97
CA PRO A 664 -35.89 29.62 -63.55
C PRO A 664 -35.51 28.16 -63.79
N THR A 665 -34.39 27.94 -64.46
CA THR A 665 -33.81 26.61 -64.66
C THR A 665 -33.35 26.00 -63.33
N LEU A 666 -33.33 24.67 -63.27
CA LEU A 666 -32.96 23.82 -62.12
C LEU A 666 -31.66 24.22 -61.38
N GLU A 667 -30.79 25.03 -61.98
CA GLU A 667 -29.52 25.49 -61.41
C GLU A 667 -29.65 26.58 -60.31
N GLU A 668 -30.77 27.33 -60.22
CA GLU A 668 -30.96 28.32 -59.15
C GLU A 668 -31.50 27.71 -57.84
N SER A 669 -32.17 26.55 -57.91
CA SER A 669 -32.64 25.78 -56.76
C SER A 669 -31.50 25.13 -55.97
N ASP A 670 -30.42 24.69 -56.63
CA ASP A 670 -29.30 24.03 -55.96
C ASP A 670 -28.42 25.01 -55.16
N LYS A 671 -28.36 26.29 -55.54
CA LYS A 671 -27.64 27.34 -54.80
C LYS A 671 -28.32 27.75 -53.49
N LEU A 672 -29.60 27.47 -53.31
CA LEU A 672 -30.33 27.75 -52.06
C LEU A 672 -30.19 26.62 -51.03
N ILE A 673 -29.91 25.39 -51.47
CA ILE A 673 -29.69 24.24 -50.57
C ILE A 673 -28.30 24.29 -49.93
N GLU A 674 -27.29 24.83 -50.63
CA GLU A 674 -25.93 24.95 -50.08
C GLU A 674 -25.76 26.08 -49.03
N LYS A 675 -26.60 27.13 -49.07
CA LYS A 675 -26.59 28.21 -48.07
C LYS A 675 -27.30 27.86 -46.75
N GLY A 676 -28.05 26.76 -46.68
CA GLY A 676 -28.73 26.29 -45.47
C GLY A 676 -27.92 25.32 -44.60
N ARG A 677 -26.68 24.99 -45.00
CA ARG A 677 -25.80 24.02 -44.30
C ARG A 677 -24.49 24.62 -43.75
N ALA A 678 -24.38 25.95 -43.68
CA ALA A 678 -23.29 26.66 -43.01
C ALA A 678 -23.71 27.12 -41.61
#